data_AF-A0A668APV7-F1
#
_entry.id   AF-A0A668APV7-F1
#
_cell.length_a   1.000
_cell.length_b   1.000
_cell.length_c   1.000
_cell.angle_alpha   90.00
_cell.angle_beta   90.00
_cell.angle_gamma   90.00
#
_symmetry.space_group_name_H-M   'P 1'
#
loop_
_entity.id
_entity.type
_entity.pdbx_description
1 polymer ?
#
loop_
_entity_poly.entity_id
_entity_poly.type
_entity_poly.pdbx_seq_one_letter_code
_entity_poly.pdbx_strand_id
1 'polypeptide(L)'
;MPVHRDPMLKKRDDFEDILEERRNSSDLRYALKCYTPVVYKGVTPNAASLLKTTVLQSDQLHYVVDQLSKETGVAADVIQEEASAILEEMAHRQQLSTVRFFAFTLSKAFKALFRSIHVNEEGIQRLQQAIQEHPVVLLPSHRSYMDFLLMSYILYTYDLVLPVIAAGMDFMGMKFVGEMLRMSGAFFIRRSFGGDKLYWTVFSEYVKTMLRNGMAPVEFFLEGTRSRTSKSLTPKLGLLNIVMDPFFKGEVFDVSLVPVSISYERILEETLYARELLGVPKPKESTSGLFKARKVLSEDYGSIHVYFGQPVSVRSLAQGKVNRCHFNLMPRHIPRRPSDETQCFVNDSAYSLVRAQEENMVLKPWVLLASLLLQNQSQGLLLDELTEQAVWLRGLSREYGAFLNWPDHMAPSEVVSSSLSLHRDLVKISGGRVQLALGGQGVPITEEELMNQAVVVLSCTSYRNQALHVFLRPALLASAIHIATSAKKEEVYNSFSFLRNMLSNEFILCPGATLQDFEEACYLLGKTGALQMSQQEMQVTDSGQKTVFSHTFGPFLIICASVFSHPPTKCGNCVCVCVCVCTPGSLRYYELLSSDLQKNALAALLRLGAIRKIKVYVGFLHPCVPEWNLHSHINRLINSNY
;
A
#
# COMPACT_ATOMS: atom_id res chain seq x y z
N MET A 1 11.22 34.03 8.26
CA MET A 1 10.63 33.59 6.99
C MET A 1 11.38 32.36 6.52
N PRO A 2 10.77 31.17 6.53
CA PRO A 2 11.37 30.01 5.90
C PRO A 2 11.27 30.21 4.38
N VAL A 3 12.39 30.06 3.69
CA VAL A 3 12.46 30.05 2.23
C VAL A 3 11.57 28.90 1.75
N HIS A 4 10.44 29.22 1.10
CA HIS A 4 9.66 28.26 0.33
C HIS A 4 10.58 27.70 -0.77
N ARG A 5 11.29 26.60 -0.48
CA ARG A 5 11.85 25.74 -1.53
C ARG A 5 10.66 25.14 -2.25
N ASP A 6 10.57 25.39 -3.56
CA ASP A 6 9.61 24.71 -4.43
C ASP A 6 9.79 23.19 -4.22
N PRO A 7 8.83 22.48 -3.59
CA PRO A 7 9.01 21.07 -3.24
C PRO A 7 9.02 20.15 -4.47
N MET A 8 8.77 20.70 -5.67
CA MET A 8 8.31 19.95 -6.84
C MET A 8 9.40 19.63 -7.88
N LEU A 9 10.59 20.22 -7.79
CA LEU A 9 11.70 19.97 -8.72
C LEU A 9 12.80 19.14 -8.05
N LYS A 10 12.45 18.01 -7.45
CA LYS A 10 13.45 16.94 -7.28
C LYS A 10 13.76 16.41 -8.68
N LYS A 11 15.01 16.51 -9.13
CA LYS A 11 15.49 15.73 -10.28
C LYS A 11 15.11 14.28 -9.98
N ARG A 12 14.28 13.68 -10.83
CA ARG A 12 13.86 12.29 -10.68
C ARG A 12 14.91 11.39 -11.29
N ASP A 13 15.15 10.27 -10.64
CA ASP A 13 16.12 9.27 -11.07
C ASP A 13 15.76 8.72 -12.46
N ASP A 14 16.79 8.40 -13.24
CA ASP A 14 16.63 7.72 -14.53
C ASP A 14 16.31 6.23 -14.30
N PHE A 15 15.59 5.64 -15.25
CA PHE A 15 15.16 4.24 -15.22
C PHE A 15 15.84 3.40 -16.29
N GLU A 16 16.26 2.19 -15.93
CA GLU A 16 16.80 1.16 -16.83
C GLU A 16 15.78 0.03 -16.99
N ASP A 17 15.54 -0.46 -18.23
CA ASP A 17 14.76 -1.70 -18.45
C ASP A 17 15.64 -2.94 -18.25
N ILE A 18 15.52 -3.57 -17.08
CA ILE A 18 16.30 -4.76 -16.74
C ILE A 18 15.95 -5.97 -17.62
N LEU A 19 14.80 -5.98 -18.31
CA LEU A 19 14.43 -7.09 -19.19
C LEU A 19 15.08 -6.99 -20.57
N GLU A 20 15.53 -5.81 -21.00
CA GLU A 20 16.14 -5.61 -22.32
C GLU A 20 17.37 -6.52 -22.49
N GLU A 21 18.31 -6.46 -21.54
CA GLU A 21 19.50 -7.32 -21.54
C GLU A 21 19.11 -8.82 -21.39
N ARG A 22 18.04 -9.12 -20.65
CA ARG A 22 17.58 -10.51 -20.42
C ARG A 22 16.94 -11.13 -21.64
N ARG A 23 16.38 -10.33 -22.56
CA ARG A 23 15.87 -10.81 -23.86
C ARG A 23 17.01 -11.19 -24.80
N ASN A 24 18.15 -10.53 -24.66
CA ASN A 24 19.33 -10.73 -25.50
C ASN A 24 20.36 -11.71 -24.90
N SER A 25 20.06 -12.34 -23.77
CA SER A 25 20.97 -13.25 -23.06
C SER A 25 20.30 -14.57 -22.66
N SER A 26 21.12 -15.59 -22.40
CA SER A 26 20.64 -16.90 -21.96
C SER A 26 20.16 -16.86 -20.51
N ASP A 27 18.91 -17.28 -20.26
CA ASP A 27 18.34 -17.39 -18.91
C ASP A 27 19.15 -18.34 -18.02
N LEU A 28 19.71 -19.41 -18.61
CA LEU A 28 20.54 -20.35 -17.86
C LEU A 28 21.87 -19.72 -17.46
N ARG A 29 22.50 -18.95 -18.36
CA ARG A 29 23.74 -18.22 -18.06
C ARG A 29 23.50 -17.15 -16.99
N TYR A 30 22.38 -16.44 -17.08
CA TYR A 30 21.95 -15.48 -16.07
C TYR A 30 21.76 -16.15 -14.70
N ALA A 31 21.02 -17.25 -14.65
CA ALA A 31 20.76 -17.98 -13.43
C ALA A 31 22.03 -18.59 -12.82
N LEU A 32 23.00 -19.00 -13.64
CA LEU A 32 24.25 -19.61 -13.17
C LEU A 32 25.41 -18.59 -13.03
N LYS A 33 25.13 -17.28 -13.09
CA LYS A 33 26.17 -16.25 -12.95
C LYS A 33 26.95 -16.40 -11.62
N CYS A 34 28.17 -15.87 -11.64
CA CYS A 34 28.93 -15.70 -10.41
C CYS A 34 28.18 -14.70 -9.54
N TYR A 35 27.83 -15.10 -8.32
CA TYR A 35 27.03 -14.31 -7.40
C TYR A 35 27.81 -14.16 -6.09
N THR A 36 28.45 -13.01 -5.94
CA THR A 36 29.29 -12.65 -4.79
C THR A 36 28.89 -11.26 -4.31
N PRO A 37 27.69 -11.12 -3.71
CA PRO A 37 27.16 -9.81 -3.36
C PRO A 37 27.95 -9.18 -2.21
N VAL A 38 28.02 -7.85 -2.20
CA VAL A 38 28.69 -7.10 -1.14
C VAL A 38 27.80 -7.07 0.10
N VAL A 39 28.36 -7.45 1.25
CA VAL A 39 27.69 -7.46 2.56
C VAL A 39 28.08 -6.24 3.42
N TYR A 40 27.39 -6.06 4.54
CA TYR A 40 27.70 -5.04 5.54
C TYR A 40 29.17 -5.11 6.01
N LYS A 41 29.84 -3.94 6.07
CA LYS A 41 31.25 -3.83 6.47
C LYS A 41 31.47 -4.39 7.89
N GLY A 42 32.52 -5.21 8.02
CA GLY A 42 32.92 -5.79 9.30
C GLY A 42 32.21 -7.09 9.67
N VAL A 43 31.37 -7.65 8.79
CA VAL A 43 30.71 -8.94 9.01
C VAL A 43 31.45 -10.06 8.30
N THR A 44 31.76 -11.14 9.03
CA THR A 44 32.19 -12.41 8.43
C THR A 44 30.97 -13.24 8.04
N PRO A 45 30.86 -13.72 6.78
CA PRO A 45 29.74 -14.54 6.37
C PRO A 45 29.61 -15.80 7.23
N ASN A 46 28.47 -15.94 7.91
CA ASN A 46 28.20 -17.06 8.80
C ASN A 46 27.09 -17.97 8.24
N ALA A 47 27.15 -19.26 8.56
CA ALA A 47 26.13 -20.23 8.15
C ALA A 47 24.77 -19.92 8.79
N ALA A 48 23.67 -20.16 8.07
CA ALA A 48 22.31 -19.96 8.58
C ALA A 48 22.00 -20.76 9.86
N SER A 49 22.70 -21.88 10.10
CA SER A 49 22.61 -22.63 11.36
C SER A 49 23.06 -21.81 12.57
N LEU A 50 24.05 -20.93 12.41
CA LEU A 50 24.55 -20.09 13.49
C LEU A 50 23.51 -19.06 13.93
N LEU A 51 22.66 -18.57 13.02
CA LEU A 51 21.56 -17.67 13.36
C LEU A 51 20.62 -18.31 14.38
N LYS A 52 20.25 -19.57 14.14
CA LYS A 52 19.33 -20.30 15.03
C LYS A 52 19.94 -20.53 16.39
N THR A 53 21.21 -20.97 16.43
CA THR A 53 21.95 -21.15 17.68
C THR A 53 22.06 -19.85 18.46
N THR A 54 22.36 -18.73 17.79
CA THR A 54 22.46 -17.40 18.42
C THR A 54 21.15 -16.98 19.07
N VAL A 55 20.01 -17.23 18.42
CA VAL A 55 18.68 -16.91 18.96
C VAL A 55 18.37 -17.78 20.18
N LEU A 56 18.63 -19.09 20.10
CA LEU A 56 18.37 -20.03 21.19
C LEU A 56 19.24 -19.76 22.43
N GLN A 57 20.42 -19.16 22.24
CA GLN A 57 21.36 -18.78 23.30
C GLN A 57 21.19 -17.34 23.77
N SER A 58 20.19 -16.61 23.27
CA SER A 58 20.01 -15.21 23.63
C SER A 58 19.56 -15.04 25.08
N ASP A 59 20.16 -14.07 25.77
CA ASP A 59 19.78 -13.72 27.14
C ASP A 59 18.28 -13.39 27.27
N GLN A 60 17.71 -12.75 26.23
CA GLN A 60 16.30 -12.37 26.22
C GLN A 60 15.40 -13.61 26.19
N LEU A 61 15.73 -14.62 25.38
CA LEU A 61 14.97 -15.87 25.34
C LEU A 61 15.11 -16.63 26.66
N HIS A 62 16.33 -16.79 27.18
CA HIS A 62 16.56 -17.47 28.46
C HIS A 62 15.78 -16.83 29.62
N TYR A 63 15.76 -15.49 29.68
CA TYR A 63 14.97 -14.76 30.67
C TYR A 63 13.48 -15.08 30.57
N VAL A 64 12.91 -15.07 29.35
CA VAL A 64 11.48 -15.36 29.13
C VAL A 64 11.16 -16.82 29.42
N VAL A 65 12.05 -17.75 29.07
CA VAL A 65 11.90 -19.18 29.37
C VAL A 65 11.85 -19.42 30.88
N ASP A 66 12.78 -18.83 31.65
CA ASP A 66 12.77 -18.93 33.12
C ASP A 66 11.51 -18.30 33.72
N GLN A 67 11.08 -17.14 33.22
CA GLN A 67 9.84 -16.50 33.65
C GLN A 67 8.60 -17.38 33.37
N LEU A 68 8.48 -17.92 32.16
CA LEU A 68 7.37 -18.79 31.79
C LEU A 68 7.39 -20.11 32.56
N SER A 69 8.56 -20.68 32.83
CA SER A 69 8.73 -21.87 33.66
C SER A 69 8.17 -21.63 35.07
N LYS A 70 8.48 -20.48 35.67
CA LYS A 70 7.94 -20.07 36.98
C LYS A 70 6.43 -19.78 36.95
N GLU A 71 5.93 -19.14 35.91
CA GLU A 71 4.50 -18.79 35.77
C GLU A 71 3.61 -20.02 35.54
N THR A 72 4.09 -21.01 34.78
CA THR A 72 3.29 -22.18 34.33
C THR A 72 3.59 -23.46 35.11
N GLY A 73 4.73 -23.54 35.81
CA GLY A 73 5.21 -24.76 36.46
C GLY A 73 5.80 -25.80 35.50
N VAL A 74 5.89 -25.49 34.20
CA VAL A 74 6.52 -26.36 33.20
C VAL A 74 8.04 -26.22 33.30
N ALA A 75 8.77 -27.33 33.18
CA ALA A 75 10.22 -27.32 33.24
C ALA A 75 10.85 -26.51 32.08
N ALA A 76 11.93 -25.78 32.37
CA ALA A 76 12.54 -24.83 31.42
C ALA A 76 13.10 -25.49 30.16
N ASP A 77 13.54 -26.75 30.25
CA ASP A 77 13.98 -27.58 29.13
C ASP A 77 12.84 -27.83 28.12
N VAL A 78 11.64 -28.14 28.59
CA VAL A 78 10.46 -28.34 27.73
C VAL A 78 10.09 -27.05 26.99
N ILE A 79 10.13 -25.90 27.66
CA ILE A 79 9.84 -24.60 27.04
C ILE A 79 10.95 -24.23 26.04
N GLN A 80 12.21 -24.58 26.31
CA GLN A 80 13.32 -24.37 25.39
C GLN A 80 13.18 -25.25 24.13
N GLU A 81 12.72 -26.50 24.27
CA GLU A 81 12.40 -27.37 23.13
C GLU A 81 11.25 -26.78 22.29
N GLU A 82 10.22 -26.24 22.92
CA GLU A 82 9.13 -25.52 22.22
C GLU A 82 9.66 -24.29 21.46
N ALA A 83 10.56 -23.51 22.07
CA ALA A 83 11.21 -22.38 21.41
C ALA A 83 12.01 -22.82 20.17
N SER A 84 12.71 -23.95 20.26
CA SER A 84 13.44 -24.57 19.14
C SER A 84 12.49 -25.00 18.02
N ALA A 85 11.36 -25.63 18.36
CA ALA A 85 10.35 -26.03 17.38
C ALA A 85 9.72 -24.82 16.67
N ILE A 86 9.39 -23.76 17.40
CA ILE A 86 8.92 -22.49 16.83
C ILE A 86 9.96 -21.92 15.86
N LEU A 87 11.23 -21.91 16.26
CA LEU A 87 12.32 -21.38 15.45
C LEU A 87 12.53 -22.18 14.15
N GLU A 88 12.46 -23.52 14.22
CA GLU A 88 12.52 -24.39 13.05
C GLU A 88 11.31 -24.23 12.12
N GLU A 89 10.12 -24.01 12.68
CA GLU A 89 8.92 -23.69 11.91
C GLU A 89 9.14 -22.40 11.10
N MET A 90 9.60 -21.33 11.76
CA MET A 90 9.62 -20.00 11.16
C MET A 90 10.84 -19.68 10.29
N ALA A 91 12.03 -20.18 10.64
CA ALA A 91 13.28 -19.64 10.11
C ALA A 91 13.51 -19.94 8.62
N HIS A 92 14.15 -19.00 7.93
CA HIS A 92 14.59 -19.19 6.54
C HIS A 92 15.71 -20.24 6.45
N ARG A 93 15.85 -20.86 5.27
CA ARG A 93 16.90 -21.85 4.96
C ARG A 93 17.50 -21.57 3.58
N GLN A 94 18.08 -20.38 3.40
CA GLN A 94 18.49 -19.92 2.08
C GLN A 94 19.51 -20.86 1.42
N GLN A 95 19.24 -21.24 0.18
CA GLN A 95 20.08 -22.11 -0.64
C GLN A 95 20.25 -21.50 -2.02
N LEU A 96 21.52 -21.32 -2.44
CA LEU A 96 21.82 -20.71 -3.72
C LEU A 96 21.26 -21.52 -4.91
N SER A 97 21.21 -22.84 -4.83
CA SER A 97 20.59 -23.70 -5.86
C SER A 97 19.13 -23.31 -6.14
N THR A 98 18.34 -23.17 -5.07
CA THR A 98 16.92 -22.77 -5.15
C THR A 98 16.77 -21.33 -5.63
N VAL A 99 17.61 -20.41 -5.16
CA VAL A 99 17.68 -19.04 -5.66
C VAL A 99 17.92 -19.02 -7.18
N ARG A 100 18.88 -19.80 -7.68
CA ARG A 100 19.18 -19.88 -9.12
C ARG A 100 18.03 -20.47 -9.92
N PHE A 101 17.31 -21.44 -9.36
CA PHE A 101 16.08 -21.95 -9.95
C PHE A 101 15.01 -20.85 -10.09
N PHE A 102 14.81 -20.02 -9.06
CA PHE A 102 13.92 -18.86 -9.15
C PHE A 102 14.43 -17.82 -10.15
N ALA A 103 15.72 -17.49 -10.17
CA ALA A 103 16.29 -16.57 -11.15
C ALA A 103 16.01 -17.02 -12.60
N PHE A 104 16.15 -18.33 -12.88
CA PHE A 104 15.84 -18.90 -14.19
C PHE A 104 14.34 -18.83 -14.52
N THR A 105 13.48 -19.29 -13.61
CA THR A 105 12.03 -19.38 -13.85
C THR A 105 11.37 -18.02 -13.90
N LEU A 106 11.74 -17.11 -13.01
CA LEU A 106 11.26 -15.72 -12.99
C LEU A 106 11.73 -14.94 -14.21
N SER A 107 12.98 -15.13 -14.68
CA SER A 107 13.44 -14.48 -15.92
C SER A 107 12.56 -14.85 -17.11
N LYS A 108 12.17 -16.13 -17.23
CA LYS A 108 11.24 -16.57 -18.28
C LYS A 108 9.84 -16.01 -18.10
N ALA A 109 9.31 -16.08 -16.87
CA ALA A 109 7.97 -15.58 -16.58
C ALA A 109 7.85 -14.08 -16.84
N PHE A 110 8.81 -13.27 -16.36
CA PHE A 110 8.79 -11.83 -16.53
C PHE A 110 8.93 -11.40 -17.99
N LYS A 111 9.80 -12.06 -18.78
CA LYS A 111 9.89 -11.80 -20.23
C LYS A 111 8.62 -12.15 -21.00
N ALA A 112 7.86 -13.14 -20.52
CA ALA A 112 6.60 -13.54 -21.14
C ALA A 112 5.44 -12.61 -20.77
N LEU A 113 5.38 -12.18 -19.50
CA LEU A 113 4.28 -11.38 -18.96
C LEU A 113 4.40 -9.88 -19.27
N PHE A 114 5.62 -9.34 -19.25
CA PHE A 114 5.86 -7.90 -19.24
C PHE A 114 6.70 -7.44 -20.44
N ARG A 115 6.31 -6.29 -20.99
CA ARG A 115 7.04 -5.56 -22.04
C ARG A 115 8.34 -4.94 -21.51
N SER A 116 8.39 -4.56 -20.24
CA SER A 116 9.60 -4.02 -19.61
C SER A 116 9.49 -4.00 -18.08
N ILE A 117 10.62 -4.01 -17.39
CA ILE A 117 10.71 -3.76 -15.95
C ILE A 117 11.73 -2.67 -15.72
N HIS A 118 11.25 -1.48 -15.37
CA HIS A 118 12.05 -0.29 -15.17
C HIS A 118 12.47 -0.16 -13.71
N VAL A 119 13.77 -0.06 -13.45
CA VAL A 119 14.33 0.15 -12.10
C VAL A 119 15.16 1.43 -12.08
N ASN A 120 15.02 2.24 -11.03
CA ASN A 120 15.79 3.49 -10.93
C ASN A 120 17.25 3.24 -10.52
N GLU A 121 18.19 3.62 -11.39
CA GLU A 121 19.62 3.29 -11.21
C GLU A 121 20.23 3.99 -9.98
N GLU A 122 19.93 5.28 -9.80
CA GLU A 122 20.41 6.07 -8.64
C GLU A 122 19.89 5.48 -7.30
N GLY A 123 18.69 4.88 -7.31
CA GLY A 123 18.14 4.17 -6.15
C GLY A 123 18.90 2.89 -5.81
N ILE A 124 19.27 2.11 -6.83
CA ILE A 124 20.10 0.90 -6.66
C ILE A 124 21.47 1.25 -6.09
N GLN A 125 22.10 2.33 -6.60
CA GLN A 125 23.39 2.80 -6.08
C GLN A 125 23.30 3.22 -4.60
N ARG A 126 22.26 3.97 -4.22
CA ARG A 126 22.00 4.35 -2.83
C ARG A 126 21.76 3.13 -1.95
N LEU A 127 21.01 2.13 -2.44
CA LEU A 127 20.80 0.87 -1.72
C LEU A 127 22.12 0.11 -1.51
N GLN A 128 22.95 0.02 -2.54
CA GLN A 128 24.26 -0.65 -2.46
C GLN A 128 25.16 0.01 -1.40
N GLN A 129 25.19 1.34 -1.34
CA GLN A 129 25.91 2.08 -0.31
C GLN A 129 25.33 1.80 1.08
N ALA A 130 24.00 1.87 1.23
CA ALA A 130 23.35 1.60 2.51
C ALA A 130 23.64 0.19 3.04
N ILE A 131 23.61 -0.84 2.19
CA ILE A 131 23.93 -2.23 2.55
C ILE A 131 25.35 -2.34 3.10
N GLN A 132 26.32 -1.58 2.57
CA GLN A 132 27.70 -1.60 3.03
C GLN A 132 27.89 -0.91 4.38
N GLU A 133 27.04 0.06 4.71
CA GLU A 133 27.23 0.93 5.88
C GLU A 133 26.44 0.50 7.11
N HIS A 134 25.18 0.07 6.96
CA HIS A 134 24.29 -0.25 8.08
C HIS A 134 23.33 -1.40 7.72
N PRO A 135 22.75 -2.12 8.70
CA PRO A 135 21.67 -3.07 8.45
C PRO A 135 20.50 -2.39 7.69
N VAL A 136 20.05 -3.04 6.61
CA VAL A 136 18.99 -2.50 5.74
C VAL A 136 17.67 -3.21 5.98
N VAL A 137 16.59 -2.42 5.97
CA VAL A 137 15.21 -2.91 5.93
C VAL A 137 14.55 -2.41 4.66
N LEU A 138 14.15 -3.32 3.78
CA LEU A 138 13.40 -3.02 2.56
C LEU A 138 11.91 -2.98 2.87
N LEU A 139 11.27 -1.88 2.48
CA LEU A 139 9.86 -1.62 2.73
C LEU A 139 9.13 -1.38 1.40
N PRO A 140 8.85 -2.45 0.62
CA PRO A 140 8.08 -2.34 -0.62
C PRO A 140 6.60 -2.05 -0.36
N SER A 141 5.96 -1.38 -1.32
CA SER A 141 4.49 -1.31 -1.43
C SER A 141 3.91 -2.68 -1.78
N HIS A 142 2.73 -3.03 -1.27
CA HIS A 142 2.15 -4.37 -1.48
C HIS A 142 0.89 -4.38 -2.37
N ARG A 143 1.04 -4.78 -3.63
CA ARG A 143 -0.03 -4.79 -4.65
C ARG A 143 -0.23 -6.18 -5.26
N SER A 144 0.83 -6.95 -5.51
CA SER A 144 0.73 -8.26 -6.19
C SER A 144 1.32 -9.41 -5.36
N TYR A 145 0.96 -10.66 -5.67
CA TYR A 145 1.71 -11.84 -5.20
C TYR A 145 3.14 -11.86 -5.74
N MET A 146 3.45 -11.10 -6.79
CA MET A 146 4.78 -11.06 -7.38
C MET A 146 5.74 -10.10 -6.67
N ASP A 147 5.28 -9.20 -5.79
CA ASP A 147 6.09 -8.11 -5.25
C ASP A 147 7.41 -8.60 -4.62
N PHE A 148 7.34 -9.56 -3.70
CA PHE A 148 8.53 -10.07 -3.00
C PHE A 148 9.45 -10.91 -3.90
N LEU A 149 8.88 -11.58 -4.92
CA LEU A 149 9.65 -12.30 -5.93
C LEU A 149 10.37 -11.32 -6.85
N LEU A 150 9.71 -10.22 -7.21
CA LEU A 150 10.25 -9.14 -8.02
C LEU A 150 11.41 -8.44 -7.28
N MET A 151 11.24 -8.14 -5.99
CA MET A 151 12.33 -7.59 -5.16
C MET A 151 13.56 -8.49 -5.16
N SER A 152 13.37 -9.78 -4.88
CA SER A 152 14.47 -10.77 -4.92
C SER A 152 15.10 -10.89 -6.31
N TYR A 153 14.30 -10.87 -7.37
CA TYR A 153 14.78 -10.92 -8.75
C TYR A 153 15.64 -9.70 -9.09
N ILE A 154 15.19 -8.49 -8.74
CA ILE A 154 15.94 -7.24 -8.98
C ILE A 154 17.26 -7.25 -8.21
N LEU A 155 17.25 -7.61 -6.92
CA LEU A 155 18.47 -7.68 -6.12
C LEU A 155 19.45 -8.71 -6.67
N TYR A 156 18.96 -9.86 -7.15
CA TYR A 156 19.80 -10.84 -7.85
C TYR A 156 20.36 -10.28 -9.18
N THR A 157 19.56 -9.56 -9.97
CA THR A 157 19.99 -8.92 -11.23
C THR A 157 21.18 -7.99 -11.00
N TYR A 158 21.12 -7.13 -9.98
CA TYR A 158 22.16 -6.15 -9.65
C TYR A 158 23.28 -6.67 -8.74
N ASP A 159 23.37 -7.99 -8.51
CA ASP A 159 24.39 -8.62 -7.66
C ASP A 159 24.40 -8.06 -6.21
N LEU A 160 23.23 -7.70 -5.71
CA LEU A 160 22.99 -7.31 -4.33
C LEU A 160 22.58 -8.52 -3.49
N VAL A 161 22.80 -8.42 -2.17
CA VAL A 161 22.42 -9.49 -1.23
C VAL A 161 20.92 -9.65 -1.22
N LEU A 162 20.44 -10.87 -1.45
CA LEU A 162 19.01 -11.19 -1.39
C LEU A 162 18.41 -10.90 -0.01
N PRO A 163 17.16 -10.40 0.04
CA PRO A 163 16.52 -10.12 1.29
C PRO A 163 16.00 -11.39 1.97
N VAL A 164 15.92 -11.34 3.30
CA VAL A 164 15.14 -12.30 4.09
C VAL A 164 13.75 -11.73 4.32
N ILE A 165 12.73 -12.48 3.91
CA ILE A 165 11.39 -11.93 3.65
C ILE A 165 10.41 -12.42 4.72
N ALA A 166 9.71 -11.48 5.37
CA ALA A 166 8.63 -11.82 6.27
C ALA A 166 7.40 -12.29 5.47
N ALA A 167 7.10 -13.59 5.51
CA ALA A 167 6.01 -14.21 4.77
C ALA A 167 4.90 -14.72 5.70
N GLY A 168 3.64 -14.54 5.33
CA GLY A 168 2.52 -15.09 6.10
C GLY A 168 2.51 -16.63 6.08
N MET A 169 2.13 -17.28 7.18
CA MET A 169 2.03 -18.75 7.24
C MET A 169 1.06 -19.37 6.23
N ASP A 170 0.15 -18.60 5.62
CA ASP A 170 -0.79 -19.12 4.62
C ASP A 170 -0.04 -19.81 3.45
N PHE A 171 1.19 -19.38 3.11
CA PHE A 171 2.04 -20.01 2.10
C PHE A 171 2.55 -21.40 2.49
N MET A 172 2.66 -21.72 3.79
CA MET A 172 3.02 -23.07 4.25
C MET A 172 1.96 -24.11 3.90
N GLY A 173 0.71 -23.69 3.68
CA GLY A 173 -0.36 -24.58 3.20
C GLY A 173 0.01 -25.26 1.87
N MET A 174 0.87 -24.64 1.07
CA MET A 174 1.42 -25.20 -0.17
C MET A 174 2.81 -25.80 0.06
N LYS A 175 2.90 -26.96 0.72
CA LYS A 175 4.17 -27.58 1.18
C LYS A 175 5.38 -27.39 0.26
N PHE A 176 5.26 -27.72 -1.04
CA PHE A 176 6.37 -27.59 -1.99
C PHE A 176 6.76 -26.12 -2.26
N VAL A 177 5.78 -25.26 -2.53
CA VAL A 177 6.02 -23.83 -2.78
C VAL A 177 6.53 -23.14 -1.52
N GLY A 178 5.93 -23.42 -0.37
CA GLY A 178 6.36 -22.90 0.93
C GLY A 178 7.82 -23.27 1.25
N GLU A 179 8.24 -24.52 1.00
CA GLU A 179 9.64 -24.91 1.22
C GLU A 179 10.59 -24.26 0.21
N MET A 180 10.20 -24.13 -1.06
CA MET A 180 11.00 -23.39 -2.06
C MET A 180 11.17 -21.92 -1.66
N LEU A 181 10.13 -21.27 -1.15
CA LEU A 181 10.20 -19.90 -0.63
C LEU A 181 11.09 -19.82 0.61
N ARG A 182 10.99 -20.77 1.54
CA ARG A 182 11.89 -20.89 2.70
C ARG A 182 13.35 -20.99 2.26
N MET A 183 13.59 -21.80 1.24
CA MET A 183 14.91 -21.99 0.63
C MET A 183 15.41 -20.79 -0.16
N SER A 184 14.56 -19.77 -0.36
CA SER A 184 14.90 -18.53 -1.05
C SER A 184 14.99 -17.32 -0.12
N GLY A 185 14.86 -17.51 1.20
CA GLY A 185 14.98 -16.44 2.20
C GLY A 185 13.68 -16.09 2.94
N ALA A 186 12.56 -16.73 2.64
CA ALA A 186 11.31 -16.48 3.39
C ALA A 186 11.38 -17.05 4.82
N PHE A 187 11.02 -16.23 5.80
CA PHE A 187 10.73 -16.66 7.17
C PHE A 187 9.25 -16.40 7.49
N PHE A 188 8.61 -17.33 8.19
CA PHE A 188 7.15 -17.35 8.29
C PHE A 188 6.63 -16.73 9.60
N ILE A 189 5.60 -15.89 9.48
CA ILE A 189 4.94 -15.21 10.59
C ILE A 189 3.47 -15.62 10.71
N ARG A 190 3.03 -15.92 11.95
CA ARG A 190 1.63 -16.20 12.30
C ARG A 190 0.77 -14.94 12.10
N ARG A 191 -0.49 -15.12 11.65
CA ARG A 191 -1.45 -13.99 11.47
C ARG A 191 -1.85 -13.32 12.78
N SER A 192 -1.81 -14.06 13.89
CA SER A 192 -2.04 -13.56 15.23
C SER A 192 -1.15 -14.32 16.18
N PHE A 193 -0.58 -13.61 17.16
CA PHE A 193 0.22 -14.22 18.21
C PHE A 193 -0.62 -14.63 19.42
N GLY A 194 -1.89 -14.23 19.50
CA GLY A 194 -2.81 -14.70 20.55
C GLY A 194 -2.38 -14.45 22.00
N GLY A 195 -1.40 -13.57 22.24
CA GLY A 195 -0.80 -13.37 23.56
C GLY A 195 0.31 -14.37 23.91
N ASP A 196 0.74 -15.21 22.97
CA ASP A 196 1.85 -16.15 23.09
C ASP A 196 3.17 -15.40 23.27
N LYS A 197 3.59 -15.28 24.54
CA LYS A 197 4.84 -14.59 24.94
C LYS A 197 6.07 -15.30 24.39
N LEU A 198 6.06 -16.64 24.31
CA LEU A 198 7.20 -17.41 23.85
C LEU A 198 7.41 -17.19 22.35
N TYR A 199 6.36 -17.38 21.55
CA TYR A 199 6.41 -17.15 20.11
C TYR A 199 6.86 -15.73 19.78
N TRP A 200 6.28 -14.72 20.43
CA TRP A 200 6.68 -13.33 20.20
C TRP A 200 8.16 -13.09 20.52
N THR A 201 8.66 -13.68 21.61
CA THR A 201 10.07 -13.54 22.02
C THR A 201 10.98 -14.17 20.99
N VAL A 202 10.75 -15.45 20.62
CA VAL A 202 11.53 -16.16 19.60
C VAL A 202 11.51 -15.41 18.27
N PHE A 203 10.33 -14.98 17.82
CA PHE A 203 10.15 -14.24 16.58
C PHE A 203 10.91 -12.91 16.59
N SER A 204 10.73 -12.12 17.65
CA SER A 204 11.37 -10.81 17.75
C SER A 204 12.89 -10.93 17.81
N GLU A 205 13.41 -11.90 18.55
CA GLU A 205 14.85 -12.12 18.69
C GLU A 205 15.48 -12.63 17.40
N TYR A 206 14.75 -13.46 16.64
CA TYR A 206 15.18 -13.89 15.32
C TYR A 206 15.39 -12.70 14.37
N VAL A 207 14.42 -11.79 14.29
CA VAL A 207 14.52 -10.59 13.44
C VAL A 207 15.63 -9.65 13.92
N LYS A 208 15.74 -9.40 15.23
CA LYS A 208 16.83 -8.58 15.80
C LYS A 208 18.19 -9.19 15.52
N THR A 209 18.34 -10.52 15.62
CA THR A 209 19.58 -11.23 15.30
C THR A 209 19.98 -11.04 13.84
N MET A 210 19.02 -11.08 12.91
CA MET A 210 19.30 -10.79 11.49
C MET A 210 19.85 -9.36 11.30
N LEU A 211 19.29 -8.37 12.00
CA LEU A 211 19.78 -6.98 11.95
C LEU A 211 21.15 -6.80 12.62
N ARG A 212 21.36 -7.37 13.81
CA ARG A 212 22.65 -7.32 14.51
C ARG A 212 23.77 -7.94 13.68
N ASN A 213 23.46 -9.03 12.97
CA ASN A 213 24.42 -9.70 12.10
C ASN A 213 24.63 -8.96 10.77
N GLY A 214 23.64 -8.20 10.29
CA GLY A 214 23.73 -7.39 9.06
C GLY A 214 24.01 -8.19 7.78
N MET A 215 23.79 -9.51 7.81
CA MET A 215 24.15 -10.44 6.74
C MET A 215 23.29 -10.29 5.48
N ALA A 216 22.02 -9.92 5.65
CA ALA A 216 21.05 -9.76 4.58
C ALA A 216 20.05 -8.66 4.95
N PRO A 217 19.55 -7.89 3.96
CA PRO A 217 18.44 -6.98 4.19
C PRO A 217 17.20 -7.73 4.68
N VAL A 218 16.46 -7.14 5.63
CA VAL A 218 15.14 -7.67 6.04
C VAL A 218 14.07 -7.02 5.17
N GLU A 219 13.18 -7.81 4.55
CA GLU A 219 12.07 -7.30 3.75
C GLU A 219 10.74 -7.57 4.44
N PHE A 220 9.89 -6.55 4.54
CA PHE A 220 8.48 -6.70 4.90
C PHE A 220 7.63 -5.54 4.38
N PHE A 221 6.33 -5.82 4.25
CA PHE A 221 5.35 -4.83 3.81
C PHE A 221 4.78 -4.08 5.00
N LEU A 222 4.97 -2.75 5.07
CA LEU A 222 4.42 -1.91 6.14
C LEU A 222 2.90 -2.05 6.27
N GLU A 223 2.21 -2.24 5.15
CA GLU A 223 0.75 -2.40 5.07
C GLU A 223 0.26 -3.71 5.73
N GLY A 224 1.12 -4.72 5.82
CA GLY A 224 0.83 -6.05 6.39
C GLY A 224 -0.06 -6.95 5.51
N THR A 225 -0.68 -6.43 4.46
CA THR A 225 -1.46 -7.19 3.48
C THR A 225 -1.46 -6.47 2.13
N ARG A 226 -1.80 -7.19 1.05
CA ARG A 226 -1.96 -6.61 -0.29
C ARG A 226 -3.19 -5.73 -0.35
N SER A 227 -3.05 -4.57 -0.97
CA SER A 227 -4.19 -3.71 -1.28
C SER A 227 -5.01 -4.29 -2.42
N ARG A 228 -6.32 -4.45 -2.22
CA ARG A 228 -7.28 -4.87 -3.27
C ARG A 228 -7.79 -3.70 -4.11
N THR A 229 -7.64 -2.49 -3.58
CA THR A 229 -8.11 -1.24 -4.19
C THR A 229 -6.96 -0.42 -4.77
N SER A 230 -5.72 -0.93 -4.71
CA SER A 230 -4.46 -0.27 -5.07
C SER A 230 -4.10 0.98 -4.26
N LYS A 231 -4.95 1.42 -3.31
CA LYS A 231 -4.61 2.44 -2.32
C LYS A 231 -3.60 1.91 -1.31
N SER A 232 -2.72 2.76 -0.80
CA SER A 232 -1.89 2.41 0.35
C SER A 232 -2.74 2.19 1.60
N LEU A 233 -2.39 1.18 2.39
CA LEU A 233 -3.09 0.84 3.63
C LEU A 233 -2.39 1.41 4.87
N THR A 234 -3.16 1.59 5.94
CA THR A 234 -2.62 2.04 7.24
C THR A 234 -1.49 1.10 7.70
N PRO A 235 -0.29 1.63 8.03
CA PRO A 235 0.84 0.79 8.38
C PRO A 235 0.62 0.00 9.68
N LYS A 236 1.17 -1.22 9.73
CA LYS A 236 1.22 -2.09 10.89
C LYS A 236 2.57 -1.95 11.58
N LEU A 237 2.55 -1.49 12.84
CA LEU A 237 3.76 -1.12 13.56
C LEU A 237 4.55 -2.30 14.14
N GLY A 238 4.02 -3.53 14.12
CA GLY A 238 4.60 -4.67 14.83
C GLY A 238 6.05 -4.97 14.42
N LEU A 239 6.27 -5.26 13.13
CA LEU A 239 7.61 -5.50 12.59
C LEU A 239 8.49 -4.25 12.67
N LEU A 240 7.93 -3.05 12.42
CA LEU A 240 8.68 -1.80 12.47
C LEU A 240 9.26 -1.53 13.87
N ASN A 241 8.49 -1.81 14.93
CA ASN A 241 8.99 -1.75 16.31
C ASN A 241 10.14 -2.72 16.54
N ILE A 242 10.04 -3.96 16.04
CA ILE A 242 11.08 -4.97 16.21
C ILE A 242 12.38 -4.55 15.52
N VAL A 243 12.30 -4.01 14.29
CA VAL A 243 13.51 -3.62 13.54
C VAL A 243 14.17 -2.34 14.04
N MET A 244 13.43 -1.46 14.72
CA MET A 244 14.00 -0.27 15.35
C MET A 244 14.56 -0.53 16.76
N ASP A 245 14.12 -1.60 17.45
CA ASP A 245 14.55 -1.94 18.82
C ASP A 245 16.08 -2.06 18.98
N PRO A 246 16.83 -2.74 18.08
CA PRO A 246 18.28 -2.82 18.17
C PRO A 246 18.97 -1.45 18.18
N PHE A 247 18.46 -0.48 17.43
CA PHE A 247 18.99 0.88 17.43
C PHE A 247 18.70 1.59 18.77
N PHE A 248 17.46 1.50 19.26
CA PHE A 248 17.07 2.14 20.53
C PHE A 248 17.90 1.61 21.70
N LYS A 249 18.16 0.29 21.72
CA LYS A 249 18.99 -0.37 22.73
C LYS A 249 20.50 -0.22 22.50
N GLY A 250 20.93 0.36 21.39
CA GLY A 250 22.34 0.54 21.04
C GLY A 250 23.07 -0.78 20.76
N GLU A 251 22.37 -1.77 20.23
CA GLU A 251 22.93 -3.02 19.72
C GLU A 251 23.48 -2.85 18.30
N VAL A 252 22.93 -1.90 17.55
CA VAL A 252 23.44 -1.46 16.24
C VAL A 252 23.62 0.06 16.24
N PHE A 253 24.54 0.54 15.42
CA PHE A 253 24.81 1.98 15.31
C PHE A 253 23.63 2.74 14.67
N ASP A 254 23.08 2.16 13.61
CA ASP A 254 21.92 2.68 12.86
C ASP A 254 21.22 1.54 12.11
N VAL A 255 20.04 1.81 11.57
CA VAL A 255 19.28 0.95 10.64
C VAL A 255 18.80 1.81 9.48
N SER A 256 19.00 1.35 8.25
CA SER A 256 18.59 2.05 7.03
C SER A 256 17.24 1.50 6.54
N LEU A 257 16.18 2.31 6.64
CA LEU A 257 14.85 1.96 6.14
C LEU A 257 14.69 2.44 4.70
N VAL A 258 14.45 1.54 3.76
CA VAL A 258 14.38 1.87 2.33
C VAL A 258 12.94 1.70 1.85
N PRO A 259 12.17 2.78 1.66
CA PRO A 259 10.84 2.70 1.05
C PRO A 259 11.00 2.37 -0.44
N VAL A 260 10.27 1.36 -0.92
CA VAL A 260 10.27 0.96 -2.34
C VAL A 260 8.85 1.04 -2.89
N SER A 261 8.68 1.71 -4.02
CA SER A 261 7.40 1.84 -4.71
C SER A 261 7.38 0.91 -5.93
N ILE A 262 6.35 0.07 -6.04
CA ILE A 262 6.16 -0.86 -7.15
C ILE A 262 4.88 -0.46 -7.89
N SER A 263 5.03 -0.01 -9.13
CA SER A 263 3.94 0.48 -9.96
C SER A 263 3.73 -0.43 -11.17
N TYR A 264 2.59 -1.09 -11.21
CA TYR A 264 2.19 -1.99 -12.29
C TYR A 264 1.28 -1.27 -13.27
N GLU A 265 1.49 -1.49 -14.57
CA GLU A 265 0.52 -1.08 -15.59
C GLU A 265 -0.72 -1.99 -15.56
N ARG A 266 -0.53 -3.32 -15.41
CA ARG A 266 -1.59 -4.29 -15.14
C ARG A 266 -1.10 -5.34 -14.15
N ILE A 267 -1.94 -5.70 -13.17
CA ILE A 267 -1.66 -6.79 -12.22
C ILE A 267 -2.36 -8.09 -12.65
N LEU A 268 -1.78 -9.23 -12.26
CA LEU A 268 -2.35 -10.56 -12.57
C LEU A 268 -3.66 -10.81 -11.79
N GLU A 269 -3.80 -10.17 -10.64
CA GLU A 269 -4.89 -10.37 -9.70
C GLU A 269 -6.07 -9.40 -9.91
N GLU A 270 -6.08 -8.59 -10.97
CA GLU A 270 -7.07 -7.53 -11.22
C GLU A 270 -8.51 -8.01 -11.01
N THR A 271 -8.95 -9.01 -11.78
CA THR A 271 -10.31 -9.58 -11.67
C THR A 271 -10.54 -10.28 -10.33
N LEU A 272 -9.50 -10.90 -9.76
CA LEU A 272 -9.60 -11.60 -8.48
C LEU A 272 -9.89 -10.61 -7.35
N TYR A 273 -9.17 -9.50 -7.31
CA TYR A 273 -9.35 -8.46 -6.30
C TYR A 273 -10.71 -7.79 -6.41
N ALA A 274 -11.17 -7.47 -7.63
CA ALA A 274 -12.51 -6.95 -7.83
C ALA A 274 -13.60 -7.90 -7.28
N ARG A 275 -13.46 -9.21 -7.50
CA ARG A 275 -14.36 -10.23 -6.94
C ARG A 275 -14.26 -10.35 -5.41
N GLU A 276 -13.04 -10.32 -4.85
CA GLU A 276 -12.83 -10.30 -3.40
C GLU A 276 -13.51 -9.08 -2.75
N LEU A 277 -13.46 -7.92 -3.39
CA LEU A 277 -14.14 -6.70 -2.92
C LEU A 277 -15.66 -6.89 -2.88
N LEU A 278 -16.24 -7.63 -3.82
CA LEU A 278 -17.67 -7.98 -3.84
C LEU A 278 -18.05 -9.09 -2.84
N GLY A 279 -17.10 -9.54 -2.01
CA GLY A 279 -17.35 -10.56 -0.98
C GLY A 279 -17.24 -12.00 -1.49
N VAL A 280 -16.80 -12.21 -2.73
CA VAL A 280 -16.48 -13.56 -3.22
C VAL A 280 -15.28 -14.08 -2.43
N PRO A 281 -15.39 -15.23 -1.74
CA PRO A 281 -14.32 -15.72 -0.89
C PRO A 281 -13.07 -16.02 -1.72
N LYS A 282 -11.90 -15.71 -1.14
CA LYS A 282 -10.61 -16.01 -1.74
C LYS A 282 -10.55 -17.51 -2.10
N PRO A 283 -10.23 -17.88 -3.36
CA PRO A 283 -10.01 -19.26 -3.71
C PRO A 283 -8.85 -19.82 -2.89
N LYS A 284 -8.97 -21.06 -2.40
CA LYS A 284 -7.84 -21.74 -1.75
C LYS A 284 -6.71 -21.83 -2.77
N GLU A 285 -5.52 -21.37 -2.39
CA GLU A 285 -4.33 -21.48 -3.23
C GLU A 285 -4.05 -22.97 -3.47
N SER A 286 -4.14 -23.41 -4.72
CA SER A 286 -3.93 -24.81 -5.11
C SER A 286 -2.93 -24.90 -6.25
N THR A 287 -2.19 -26.00 -6.29
CA THR A 287 -1.27 -26.31 -7.40
C THR A 287 -2.00 -26.51 -8.73
N SER A 288 -3.33 -26.78 -8.72
CA SER A 288 -4.14 -26.86 -9.94
C SER A 288 -4.30 -25.51 -10.66
N GLY A 289 -4.05 -24.38 -9.98
CA GLY A 289 -3.96 -23.06 -10.59
C GLY A 289 -2.84 -22.94 -11.64
N LEU A 290 -1.78 -23.77 -11.56
CA LEU A 290 -0.70 -23.76 -12.56
C LEU A 290 -1.19 -24.09 -13.98
N PHE A 291 -2.27 -24.87 -14.16
CA PHE A 291 -2.79 -25.16 -15.50
C PHE A 291 -3.39 -23.93 -16.20
N LYS A 292 -3.88 -22.94 -15.43
CA LYS A 292 -4.31 -21.63 -15.95
C LYS A 292 -3.13 -20.70 -16.23
N ALA A 293 -1.93 -21.01 -15.74
CA ALA A 293 -0.74 -20.18 -15.91
C ALA A 293 -0.36 -20.02 -17.39
N ARG A 294 -0.66 -20.99 -18.27
CA ARG A 294 -0.37 -20.85 -19.70
C ARG A 294 -1.14 -19.72 -20.37
N LYS A 295 -2.43 -19.53 -20.00
CA LYS A 295 -3.23 -18.41 -20.51
C LYS A 295 -2.67 -17.08 -19.99
N VAL A 296 -2.39 -17.03 -18.68
CA VAL A 296 -1.79 -15.85 -18.03
C VAL A 296 -0.45 -15.48 -18.68
N LEU A 297 0.45 -16.44 -18.87
CA LEU A 297 1.76 -16.23 -19.53
C LEU A 297 1.67 -15.83 -21.01
N SER A 298 0.49 -15.91 -21.63
CA SER A 298 0.26 -15.47 -23.02
C SER A 298 -0.39 -14.09 -23.12
N GLU A 299 -0.78 -13.51 -21.98
CA GLU A 299 -1.34 -12.16 -21.92
C GLU A 299 -0.23 -11.12 -21.72
N ASP A 300 -0.53 -9.90 -22.16
CA ASP A 300 0.32 -8.73 -22.01
C ASP A 300 -0.10 -7.95 -20.76
N TYR A 301 0.84 -7.77 -19.83
CA TYR A 301 0.64 -7.01 -18.59
C TYR A 301 1.33 -5.64 -18.61
N GLY A 302 1.85 -5.22 -19.77
CA GLY A 302 2.50 -3.93 -19.94
C GLY A 302 3.85 -3.87 -19.22
N SER A 303 4.09 -2.78 -18.49
CA SER A 303 5.37 -2.52 -17.84
C SER A 303 5.26 -2.41 -16.31
N ILE A 304 6.36 -2.71 -15.62
CA ILE A 304 6.51 -2.48 -14.18
C ILE A 304 7.53 -1.36 -13.96
N HIS A 305 7.29 -0.49 -12.99
CA HIS A 305 8.28 0.48 -12.50
C HIS A 305 8.56 0.22 -11.02
N VAL A 306 9.82 0.06 -10.67
CA VAL A 306 10.27 -0.13 -9.28
C VAL A 306 11.18 1.04 -8.92
N TYR A 307 10.72 1.85 -7.97
CA TYR A 307 11.46 3.00 -7.47
C TYR A 307 11.96 2.73 -6.05
N PHE A 308 13.27 2.53 -5.91
CA PHE A 308 13.99 2.50 -4.65
C PHE A 308 14.16 3.93 -4.14
N GLY A 309 13.43 4.27 -3.07
CA GLY A 309 13.47 5.58 -2.45
C GLY A 309 14.75 5.82 -1.66
N GLN A 310 14.91 7.05 -1.16
CA GLN A 310 16.05 7.44 -0.32
C GLN A 310 16.09 6.56 0.95
N PRO A 311 17.22 5.88 1.24
CA PRO A 311 17.41 5.21 2.52
C PRO A 311 17.28 6.20 3.68
N VAL A 312 16.44 5.86 4.65
CA VAL A 312 16.10 6.68 5.80
C VAL A 312 16.77 6.11 7.05
N SER A 313 17.73 6.86 7.60
CA SER A 313 18.43 6.53 8.84
C SER A 313 17.49 6.62 10.05
N VAL A 314 17.30 5.53 10.79
CA VAL A 314 16.53 5.52 12.05
C VAL A 314 17.16 6.47 13.06
N ARG A 315 18.50 6.54 13.10
CA ARG A 315 19.24 7.47 13.96
C ARG A 315 18.90 8.93 13.67
N SER A 316 18.88 9.30 12.40
CA SER A 316 18.55 10.66 11.97
C SER A 316 17.08 10.98 12.24
N LEU A 317 16.17 10.04 12.02
CA LEU A 317 14.76 10.20 12.37
C LEU A 317 14.53 10.41 13.87
N ALA A 318 15.22 9.63 14.71
CA ALA A 318 15.05 9.63 16.16
C ALA A 318 15.70 10.85 16.85
N GLN A 319 16.52 11.63 16.15
CA GLN A 319 17.23 12.77 16.71
C GLN A 319 16.23 13.80 17.27
N GLY A 320 16.34 14.09 18.57
CA GLY A 320 15.45 15.02 19.28
C GLY A 320 14.02 14.50 19.52
N LYS A 321 13.71 13.26 19.14
CA LYS A 321 12.38 12.64 19.30
C LYS A 321 12.34 11.41 20.20
N VAL A 322 13.49 10.77 20.45
CA VAL A 322 13.59 9.60 21.32
C VAL A 322 14.81 9.72 22.22
N ASN A 323 14.61 9.73 23.53
CA ASN A 323 15.70 9.68 24.50
C ASN A 323 16.22 8.24 24.71
N ARG A 324 17.34 7.90 24.08
CA ARG A 324 17.96 6.57 24.16
C ARG A 324 18.52 6.23 25.54
N CYS A 325 18.79 7.20 26.41
CA CYS A 325 19.32 6.95 27.75
C CYS A 325 18.37 6.09 28.61
N HIS A 326 17.05 6.18 28.37
CA HIS A 326 16.04 5.37 29.07
C HIS A 326 16.21 3.86 28.82
N PHE A 327 16.78 3.48 27.68
CA PHE A 327 17.05 2.08 27.35
C PHE A 327 18.26 1.52 28.10
N ASN A 328 19.13 2.38 28.65
CA ASN A 328 20.28 1.97 29.47
C ASN A 328 19.96 1.84 30.96
N LEU A 329 18.74 2.19 31.39
CA LEU A 329 18.35 2.14 32.81
C LEU A 329 18.12 0.72 33.33
N MET A 330 17.99 -0.29 32.47
CA MET A 330 17.93 -1.70 32.86
C MET A 330 18.61 -2.60 31.84
N PRO A 331 18.90 -3.87 32.21
CA PRO A 331 19.48 -4.83 31.29
C PRO A 331 18.67 -5.00 30.00
N ARG A 332 19.36 -5.00 28.85
CA ARG A 332 18.77 -5.00 27.51
C ARG A 332 17.93 -6.24 27.19
N HIS A 333 18.26 -7.37 27.82
CA HIS A 333 17.61 -8.66 27.61
C HIS A 333 16.20 -8.71 28.23
N ILE A 334 15.90 -7.84 29.20
CA ILE A 334 14.57 -7.81 29.82
C ILE A 334 13.57 -7.22 28.83
N PRO A 335 12.50 -7.95 28.44
CA PRO A 335 11.47 -7.43 27.56
C PRO A 335 10.80 -6.20 28.17
N ARG A 336 10.62 -5.16 27.36
CA ARG A 336 10.00 -3.90 27.77
C ARG A 336 8.90 -3.52 26.81
N ARG A 337 7.81 -2.98 27.35
CA ARG A 337 6.82 -2.29 26.53
C ARG A 337 7.43 -0.96 26.07
N PRO A 338 7.38 -0.64 24.76
CA PRO A 338 7.83 0.66 24.28
C PRO A 338 7.08 1.80 24.98
N SER A 339 7.76 2.88 25.33
CA SER A 339 7.13 4.08 25.89
C SER A 339 6.15 4.71 24.90
N ASP A 340 5.20 5.51 25.37
CA ASP A 340 4.24 6.19 24.49
C ASP A 340 4.95 7.13 23.49
N GLU A 341 6.04 7.78 23.90
CA GLU A 341 6.92 8.57 23.02
C GLU A 341 7.52 7.70 21.91
N THR A 342 8.05 6.52 22.26
CA THR A 342 8.59 5.57 21.26
C THR A 342 7.50 5.05 20.33
N GLN A 343 6.31 4.74 20.85
CA GLN A 343 5.18 4.29 20.02
C GLN A 343 4.72 5.37 19.04
N CYS A 344 4.61 6.63 19.50
CA CYS A 344 4.29 7.76 18.64
C CYS A 344 5.35 7.95 17.56
N PHE A 345 6.64 7.91 17.93
CA PHE A 345 7.76 8.01 16.99
C PHE A 345 7.72 6.93 15.90
N VAL A 346 7.52 5.67 16.28
CA VAL A 346 7.42 4.55 15.33
C VAL A 346 6.21 4.71 14.42
N ASN A 347 5.09 5.16 14.97
CA ASN A 347 3.88 5.45 14.20
C ASN A 347 4.12 6.56 13.16
N ASP A 348 4.65 7.71 13.57
CA ASP A 348 4.92 8.84 12.68
C ASP A 348 5.94 8.47 11.59
N SER A 349 6.95 7.68 11.95
CA SER A 349 7.93 7.14 11.01
C SER A 349 7.27 6.21 9.98
N ALA A 350 6.36 5.33 10.41
CA ALA A 350 5.65 4.43 9.52
C ALA A 350 4.80 5.18 8.49
N TYR A 351 4.03 6.18 8.92
CA TYR A 351 3.23 7.01 8.01
C TYR A 351 4.11 7.81 7.04
N SER A 352 5.25 8.33 7.52
CA SER A 352 6.21 9.05 6.67
C SER A 352 6.82 8.14 5.59
N LEU A 353 7.11 6.88 5.93
CA LEU A 353 7.64 5.89 4.97
C LEU A 353 6.59 5.49 3.93
N VAL A 354 5.32 5.30 4.32
CA VAL A 354 4.24 5.05 3.36
C VAL A 354 4.02 6.26 2.44
N ARG A 355 4.05 7.48 2.98
CA ARG A 355 4.00 8.71 2.16
C ARG A 355 5.17 8.78 1.16
N ALA A 356 6.37 8.36 1.57
CA ALA A 356 7.51 8.27 0.66
C ALA A 356 7.32 7.19 -0.44
N GLN A 357 6.59 6.11 -0.19
CA GLN A 357 6.22 5.14 -1.24
C GLN A 357 5.23 5.76 -2.24
N GLU A 358 4.26 6.54 -1.75
CA GLU A 358 3.28 7.25 -2.58
C GLU A 358 3.92 8.32 -3.45
N GLU A 359 4.76 9.18 -2.89
CA GLU A 359 5.47 10.25 -3.62
C GLU A 359 6.36 9.72 -4.75
N ASN A 360 6.82 8.47 -4.63
CA ASN A 360 7.66 7.78 -5.61
C ASN A 360 6.88 6.84 -6.55
N MET A 361 5.55 6.78 -6.44
CA MET A 361 4.70 5.93 -7.28
C MET A 361 4.63 6.47 -8.71
N VAL A 362 4.95 5.63 -9.69
CA VAL A 362 4.91 5.99 -11.11
C VAL A 362 3.51 5.73 -11.67
N LEU A 363 2.81 6.80 -12.00
CA LEU A 363 1.48 6.76 -12.60
C LEU A 363 1.57 6.54 -14.12
N LYS A 364 0.75 5.62 -14.62
CA LYS A 364 0.62 5.28 -16.05
C LYS A 364 -0.51 6.07 -16.72
N PRO A 365 -0.51 6.25 -18.05
CA PRO A 365 -1.58 6.96 -18.76
C PRO A 365 -2.96 6.36 -18.49
N TRP A 366 -3.05 5.03 -18.37
CA TRP A 366 -4.29 4.32 -18.04
C TRP A 366 -4.91 4.78 -16.70
N VAL A 367 -4.11 5.17 -15.71
CA VAL A 367 -4.63 5.70 -14.42
C VAL A 367 -5.49 6.94 -14.65
N LEU A 368 -5.06 7.82 -15.55
CA LEU A 368 -5.80 9.04 -15.92
C LEU A 368 -7.04 8.70 -16.75
N LEU A 369 -6.90 7.81 -17.73
CA LEU A 369 -8.02 7.36 -18.57
C LEU A 369 -9.11 6.67 -17.78
N ALA A 370 -8.75 5.77 -16.87
CA ALA A 370 -9.69 5.11 -15.97
C ALA A 370 -10.45 6.14 -15.11
N SER A 371 -9.77 7.19 -14.65
CA SER A 371 -10.39 8.28 -13.88
C SER A 371 -11.48 9.00 -14.71
N LEU A 372 -11.18 9.34 -15.97
CA LEU A 372 -12.12 10.02 -16.87
C LEU A 372 -13.30 9.12 -17.28
N LEU A 373 -13.03 7.84 -17.56
CA LEU A 373 -14.08 6.86 -17.91
C LEU A 373 -15.01 6.57 -16.74
N LEU A 374 -14.50 6.55 -15.50
CA LEU A 374 -15.32 6.38 -14.30
C LEU A 374 -16.20 7.61 -13.99
N GLN A 375 -15.82 8.80 -14.46
CA GLN A 375 -16.68 9.98 -14.38
C GLN A 375 -17.81 9.95 -15.41
N ASN A 376 -17.59 9.28 -16.56
CA ASN A 376 -18.48 9.27 -17.72
C ASN A 376 -19.11 7.88 -18.01
N GLN A 377 -19.41 7.09 -16.96
CA GLN A 377 -19.81 5.67 -17.09
C GLN A 377 -21.06 5.45 -17.97
N SER A 378 -22.04 6.37 -17.94
CA SER A 378 -23.34 6.18 -18.59
C SER A 378 -23.34 6.51 -20.09
N GLN A 379 -22.49 7.44 -20.54
CA GLN A 379 -22.50 7.94 -21.92
C GLN A 379 -21.23 7.57 -22.70
N GLY A 380 -20.14 7.21 -22.00
CA GLY A 380 -18.81 7.11 -22.60
C GLY A 380 -18.30 8.46 -23.11
N LEU A 381 -17.15 8.44 -23.77
CA LEU A 381 -16.52 9.63 -24.35
C LEU A 381 -16.14 9.36 -25.81
N LEU A 382 -16.19 10.37 -26.68
CA LEU A 382 -15.57 10.27 -28.00
C LEU A 382 -14.05 10.11 -27.82
N LEU A 383 -13.39 9.35 -28.70
CA LEU A 383 -11.95 9.08 -28.58
C LEU A 383 -11.10 10.37 -28.56
N ASP A 384 -11.45 11.35 -29.40
CA ASP A 384 -10.76 12.64 -29.47
C ASP A 384 -10.95 13.44 -28.19
N GLU A 385 -12.18 13.47 -27.66
CA GLU A 385 -12.51 14.12 -26.39
C GLU A 385 -11.79 13.47 -25.20
N LEU A 386 -11.77 12.14 -25.14
CA LEU A 386 -11.02 11.39 -24.13
C LEU A 386 -9.53 11.74 -24.18
N THR A 387 -8.98 11.88 -25.38
CA THR A 387 -7.56 12.23 -25.58
C THR A 387 -7.27 13.64 -25.09
N GLU A 388 -8.11 14.62 -25.43
CA GLU A 388 -7.99 16.00 -24.96
C GLU A 388 -8.06 16.10 -23.43
N GLN A 389 -9.07 15.46 -22.83
CA GLN A 389 -9.23 15.45 -21.37
C GLN A 389 -8.07 14.72 -20.67
N ALA A 390 -7.52 13.65 -21.25
CA ALA A 390 -6.36 12.95 -20.71
C ALA A 390 -5.10 13.82 -20.73
N VAL A 391 -4.90 14.60 -21.80
CA VAL A 391 -3.78 15.56 -21.89
C VAL A 391 -3.91 16.68 -20.86
N TRP A 392 -5.13 17.21 -20.66
CA TRP A 392 -5.40 18.20 -19.63
C TRP A 392 -5.12 17.63 -18.23
N LEU A 393 -5.65 16.44 -17.93
CA LEU A 393 -5.47 15.81 -16.63
C LEU A 393 -4.01 15.43 -16.37
N ARG A 394 -3.26 15.06 -17.42
CA ARG A 394 -1.79 14.87 -17.35
C ARG A 394 -1.09 16.16 -16.93
N GLY A 395 -1.47 17.30 -17.51
CA GLY A 395 -0.93 18.61 -17.13
C GLY A 395 -1.18 18.93 -15.66
N LEU A 396 -2.43 18.83 -15.23
CA LEU A 396 -2.84 19.06 -13.84
C LEU A 396 -2.11 18.14 -12.86
N SER A 397 -2.02 16.84 -13.18
CA SER A 397 -1.30 15.85 -12.37
C SER A 397 0.17 16.24 -12.19
N ARG A 398 0.84 16.69 -13.27
CA ARG A 398 2.25 17.16 -13.22
C ARG A 398 2.38 18.40 -12.35
N GLU A 399 1.44 19.35 -12.42
CA GLU A 399 1.44 20.55 -11.58
C GLU A 399 1.29 20.26 -10.09
N TYR A 400 0.58 19.17 -9.76
CA TYR A 400 0.45 18.62 -8.40
C TYR A 400 1.58 17.67 -8.01
N GLY A 401 2.59 17.51 -8.87
CA GLY A 401 3.80 16.74 -8.57
C GLY A 401 3.70 15.24 -8.78
N ALA A 402 2.70 14.75 -9.52
CA ALA A 402 2.60 13.34 -9.85
C ALA A 402 3.85 12.84 -10.59
N PHE A 403 4.27 11.59 -10.32
CA PHE A 403 5.28 10.92 -11.12
C PHE A 403 4.65 10.18 -12.30
N LEU A 404 4.39 10.90 -13.39
CA LEU A 404 3.79 10.32 -14.59
C LEU A 404 4.85 9.76 -15.54
N ASN A 405 4.73 8.49 -15.90
CA ASN A 405 5.37 7.93 -17.09
C ASN A 405 4.41 8.12 -18.29
N TRP A 406 4.50 9.29 -18.90
CA TRP A 406 3.81 9.59 -20.15
C TRP A 406 4.88 9.80 -21.25
N PRO A 407 4.92 8.98 -22.31
CA PRO A 407 5.91 9.13 -23.38
C PRO A 407 5.76 10.48 -24.09
N ASP A 408 6.70 11.41 -23.88
CA ASP A 408 6.63 12.75 -24.49
C ASP A 408 6.98 12.76 -25.99
N HIS A 409 7.59 11.67 -26.49
CA HIS A 409 7.96 11.50 -27.91
C HIS A 409 6.83 10.91 -28.77
N MET A 410 5.73 10.45 -28.17
CA MET A 410 4.58 9.88 -28.87
C MET A 410 3.43 10.89 -28.93
N ALA A 411 2.63 10.83 -29.99
CA ALA A 411 1.42 11.63 -30.07
C ALA A 411 0.43 11.19 -28.96
N PRO A 412 -0.31 12.12 -28.31
CA PRO A 412 -1.26 11.75 -27.26
C PRO A 412 -2.29 10.69 -27.68
N SER A 413 -2.77 10.74 -28.91
CA SER A 413 -3.72 9.77 -29.47
C SER A 413 -3.16 8.34 -29.52
N GLU A 414 -1.87 8.19 -29.82
CA GLU A 414 -1.16 6.91 -29.82
C GLU A 414 -0.99 6.36 -28.39
N VAL A 415 -0.65 7.22 -27.44
CA VAL A 415 -0.53 6.85 -26.01
C VAL A 415 -1.89 6.36 -25.48
N VAL A 416 -2.96 7.07 -25.81
CA VAL A 416 -4.33 6.68 -25.41
C VAL A 416 -4.73 5.36 -26.06
N SER A 417 -4.48 5.20 -27.36
CA SER A 417 -4.83 3.98 -28.09
C SER A 417 -4.04 2.75 -27.61
N SER A 418 -2.74 2.90 -27.32
CA SER A 418 -1.92 1.84 -26.72
C SER A 418 -2.45 1.43 -25.34
N SER A 419 -2.82 2.41 -24.51
CA SER A 419 -3.40 2.16 -23.18
C SER A 419 -4.75 1.43 -23.27
N LEU A 420 -5.63 1.85 -24.18
CA LEU A 420 -6.92 1.19 -24.42
C LEU A 420 -6.74 -0.25 -24.92
N SER A 421 -5.73 -0.49 -25.76
CA SER A 421 -5.40 -1.83 -26.27
C SER A 421 -4.97 -2.79 -25.16
N LEU A 422 -4.12 -2.32 -24.23
CA LEU A 422 -3.66 -3.11 -23.10
C LEU A 422 -4.81 -3.48 -22.13
N HIS A 423 -5.76 -2.56 -21.93
CA HIS A 423 -6.90 -2.73 -21.02
C HIS A 423 -8.21 -3.07 -21.75
N ARG A 424 -8.14 -3.70 -22.93
CA ARG A 424 -9.29 -4.02 -23.79
C ARG A 424 -10.40 -4.83 -23.10
N ASP A 425 -10.08 -5.56 -22.03
CA ASP A 425 -11.07 -6.34 -21.29
C ASP A 425 -11.99 -5.45 -20.42
N LEU A 426 -11.58 -4.21 -20.14
CA LEU A 426 -12.30 -3.25 -19.30
C LEU A 426 -13.07 -2.20 -20.12
N VAL A 427 -12.81 -2.08 -21.42
CA VAL A 427 -13.39 -1.05 -22.28
C VAL A 427 -13.95 -1.63 -23.58
N LYS A 428 -14.98 -0.95 -24.11
CA LYS A 428 -15.55 -1.23 -25.42
C LYS A 428 -15.47 0.04 -26.26
N ILE A 429 -15.04 -0.11 -27.51
CA ILE A 429 -14.98 0.97 -28.49
C ILE A 429 -16.07 0.72 -29.55
N SER A 430 -17.07 1.59 -29.64
CA SER A 430 -18.19 1.48 -30.60
C SER A 430 -18.49 2.84 -31.22
N GLY A 431 -18.48 2.94 -32.55
CA GLY A 431 -18.81 4.19 -33.26
C GLY A 431 -17.93 5.39 -32.86
N GLY A 432 -16.63 5.16 -32.61
CA GLY A 432 -15.69 6.19 -32.16
C GLY A 432 -15.82 6.60 -30.68
N ARG A 433 -16.76 6.00 -29.94
CA ARG A 433 -16.91 6.20 -28.50
C ARG A 433 -16.25 5.10 -27.70
N VAL A 434 -15.57 5.50 -26.63
CA VAL A 434 -14.96 4.64 -25.62
C VAL A 434 -15.84 4.62 -24.38
N GLN A 435 -16.24 3.43 -23.94
CA GLN A 435 -17.03 3.22 -22.74
C GLN A 435 -16.49 2.03 -21.95
N LEU A 436 -16.84 1.93 -20.67
CA LEU A 436 -16.55 0.73 -19.88
C LEU A 436 -17.27 -0.48 -20.48
N ALA A 437 -16.66 -1.65 -20.40
CA ALA A 437 -17.19 -2.93 -20.88
C ALA A 437 -18.29 -3.50 -19.96
N LEU A 438 -19.26 -2.66 -19.60
CA LEU A 438 -20.48 -3.06 -18.92
C LEU A 438 -21.35 -3.79 -19.96
N GLY A 439 -21.80 -5.01 -19.69
CA GLY A 439 -22.54 -5.83 -20.65
C GLY A 439 -23.86 -5.20 -21.13
N GLY A 440 -24.56 -5.91 -22.02
CA GLY A 440 -25.73 -5.38 -22.73
C GLY A 440 -26.87 -4.91 -21.81
N GLN A 441 -27.61 -3.88 -22.25
CA GLN A 441 -28.78 -3.32 -21.56
C GLN A 441 -30.02 -4.23 -21.65
N GLY A 442 -29.89 -5.51 -21.26
CA GLY A 442 -31.03 -6.39 -21.06
C GLY A 442 -31.70 -6.03 -19.74
N VAL A 443 -32.87 -5.40 -19.79
CA VAL A 443 -33.74 -5.26 -18.62
C VAL A 443 -34.64 -6.50 -18.56
N PRO A 444 -34.74 -7.21 -17.42
CA PRO A 444 -34.08 -6.98 -16.14
C PRO A 444 -32.63 -7.50 -16.07
N ILE A 445 -31.76 -6.76 -15.39
CA ILE A 445 -30.36 -7.15 -15.13
C ILE A 445 -30.35 -8.32 -14.14
N THR A 446 -29.71 -9.43 -14.49
CA THR A 446 -29.52 -10.57 -13.58
C THR A 446 -28.47 -10.26 -12.51
N GLU A 447 -28.49 -10.95 -11.37
CA GLU A 447 -27.45 -10.79 -10.34
C GLU A 447 -26.04 -11.06 -10.89
N GLU A 448 -25.92 -12.04 -11.79
CA GLU A 448 -24.65 -12.37 -12.45
C GLU A 448 -24.15 -11.22 -13.34
N GLU A 449 -25.04 -10.61 -14.12
CA GLU A 449 -24.71 -9.46 -14.98
C GLU A 449 -24.31 -8.25 -14.13
N LEU A 450 -25.03 -7.98 -13.03
CA LEU A 450 -24.68 -6.93 -12.08
C LEU A 450 -23.28 -7.14 -11.49
N MET A 451 -22.96 -8.37 -11.09
CA MET A 451 -21.65 -8.72 -10.54
C MET A 451 -20.53 -8.55 -11.58
N ASN A 452 -20.77 -8.95 -12.82
CA ASN A 452 -19.81 -8.76 -13.92
C ASN A 452 -19.55 -7.28 -14.21
N GLN A 453 -20.60 -6.45 -14.24
CA GLN A 453 -20.49 -5.00 -14.37
C GLN A 453 -19.72 -4.39 -13.20
N ALA A 454 -20.03 -4.80 -11.97
CA ALA A 454 -19.33 -4.34 -10.78
C ALA A 454 -17.84 -4.71 -10.80
N VAL A 455 -17.49 -5.89 -11.31
CA VAL A 455 -16.09 -6.30 -11.50
C VAL A 455 -15.35 -5.33 -12.43
N VAL A 456 -15.93 -4.98 -13.58
CA VAL A 456 -15.31 -4.02 -14.51
C VAL A 456 -15.10 -2.66 -13.86
N VAL A 457 -16.12 -2.13 -13.19
CA VAL A 457 -16.02 -0.83 -12.52
C VAL A 457 -14.99 -0.86 -11.40
N LEU A 458 -15.02 -1.86 -10.52
CA LEU A 458 -14.07 -1.97 -9.41
C LEU A 458 -12.62 -2.18 -9.88
N SER A 459 -12.42 -2.91 -10.99
CA SER A 459 -11.11 -3.00 -11.64
C SER A 459 -10.62 -1.63 -12.10
N CYS A 460 -11.44 -0.87 -12.83
CA CYS A 460 -11.11 0.50 -13.25
C CYS A 460 -10.88 1.44 -12.04
N THR A 461 -11.70 1.33 -11.00
CA THR A 461 -11.56 2.09 -9.75
C THR A 461 -10.20 1.83 -9.11
N SER A 462 -9.70 0.58 -9.14
CA SER A 462 -8.37 0.27 -8.62
C SER A 462 -7.25 1.01 -9.35
N TYR A 463 -7.40 1.29 -10.65
CA TYR A 463 -6.41 2.09 -11.40
C TYR A 463 -6.49 3.57 -11.04
N ARG A 464 -7.69 4.18 -11.04
CA ARG A 464 -7.89 5.56 -10.56
C ARG A 464 -7.30 5.76 -9.17
N ASN A 465 -7.48 4.78 -8.29
CA ASN A 465 -7.04 4.83 -6.91
C ASN A 465 -5.52 5.03 -6.74
N GLN A 466 -4.72 4.64 -7.74
CA GLN A 466 -3.27 4.90 -7.73
C GLN A 466 -2.97 6.40 -7.73
N ALA A 467 -3.77 7.23 -8.40
CA ALA A 467 -3.56 8.69 -8.44
C ALA A 467 -4.15 9.45 -7.26
N LEU A 468 -4.93 8.81 -6.38
CA LEU A 468 -5.68 9.54 -5.35
C LEU A 468 -4.79 10.30 -4.37
N HIS A 469 -3.61 9.78 -4.04
CA HIS A 469 -2.66 10.45 -3.16
C HIS A 469 -2.19 11.82 -3.71
N VAL A 470 -2.17 12.00 -5.03
CA VAL A 470 -1.83 13.28 -5.70
C VAL A 470 -2.95 14.31 -5.51
N PHE A 471 -4.20 13.87 -5.66
CA PHE A 471 -5.37 14.75 -5.67
C PHE A 471 -6.05 14.90 -4.30
N LEU A 472 -5.66 14.10 -3.31
CA LEU A 472 -6.31 14.00 -2.01
C LEU A 472 -6.44 15.36 -1.31
N ARG A 473 -5.34 16.09 -1.17
CA ARG A 473 -5.30 17.38 -0.46
C ARG A 473 -6.13 18.46 -1.17
N PRO A 474 -5.94 18.71 -2.49
CA PRO A 474 -6.83 19.59 -3.25
C PRO A 474 -8.31 19.20 -3.17
N ALA A 475 -8.63 17.91 -3.29
CA ALA A 475 -10.01 17.42 -3.24
C ALA A 475 -10.64 17.62 -1.84
N LEU A 476 -9.87 17.42 -0.77
CA LEU A 476 -10.30 17.66 0.61
C LEU A 476 -10.63 19.15 0.83
N LEU A 477 -9.76 20.04 0.38
CA LEU A 477 -9.97 21.49 0.52
C LEU A 477 -11.18 21.96 -0.27
N ALA A 478 -11.31 21.52 -1.52
CA ALA A 478 -12.44 21.92 -2.32
C ALA A 478 -13.77 21.38 -1.77
N SER A 479 -13.78 20.14 -1.28
CA SER A 479 -14.93 19.58 -0.55
C SER A 479 -15.24 20.38 0.73
N ALA A 480 -14.20 20.80 1.47
CA ALA A 480 -14.37 21.61 2.67
C ALA A 480 -14.99 22.98 2.38
N ILE A 481 -14.62 23.62 1.27
CA ILE A 481 -15.20 24.91 0.85
C ILE A 481 -16.70 24.77 0.56
N HIS A 482 -17.13 23.68 -0.08
CA HIS A 482 -18.55 23.44 -0.35
C HIS A 482 -19.38 23.15 0.91
N ILE A 483 -18.75 22.60 1.96
CA ILE A 483 -19.42 22.28 3.23
C ILE A 483 -19.51 23.49 4.16
N ALA A 484 -18.47 24.32 4.15
CA ALA A 484 -18.29 25.42 5.07
C ALA A 484 -19.50 26.37 5.04
N THR A 485 -19.89 26.86 6.22
CA THR A 485 -21.02 27.79 6.37
C THR A 485 -20.69 29.19 5.86
N SER A 486 -19.41 29.52 5.72
CA SER A 486 -18.93 30.79 5.17
C SER A 486 -17.61 30.60 4.42
N ALA A 487 -17.27 31.58 3.58
CA ALA A 487 -15.98 31.61 2.85
C ALA A 487 -14.78 31.95 3.74
N LYS A 488 -14.97 32.13 5.06
CA LYS A 488 -13.87 32.46 5.99
C LYS A 488 -12.89 31.30 6.09
N LYS A 489 -11.59 31.61 6.03
CA LYS A 489 -10.50 30.62 6.08
C LYS A 489 -10.60 29.68 7.29
N GLU A 490 -11.00 30.19 8.45
CA GLU A 490 -11.15 29.41 9.69
C GLU A 490 -12.26 28.35 9.59
N GLU A 491 -13.43 28.71 9.04
CA GLU A 491 -14.54 27.79 8.84
C GLU A 491 -14.20 26.69 7.82
N VAL A 492 -13.50 27.07 6.74
CA VAL A 492 -13.00 26.13 5.74
C VAL A 492 -11.96 25.19 6.36
N TYR A 493 -11.05 25.70 7.20
CA TYR A 493 -10.07 24.88 7.91
C TYR A 493 -10.74 23.87 8.85
N ASN A 494 -11.77 24.29 9.59
CA ASN A 494 -12.53 23.39 10.47
C ASN A 494 -13.22 22.28 9.67
N SER A 495 -13.85 22.64 8.54
CA SER A 495 -14.47 21.68 7.62
C SER A 495 -13.44 20.72 6.99
N PHE A 496 -12.26 21.23 6.63
CA PHE A 496 -11.15 20.42 6.13
C PHE A 496 -10.63 19.44 7.17
N SER A 497 -10.40 19.90 8.40
CA SER A 497 -9.96 19.07 9.53
C SER A 497 -10.96 17.96 9.83
N PHE A 498 -12.27 18.28 9.76
CA PHE A 498 -13.34 17.30 9.90
C PHE A 498 -13.29 16.23 8.79
N LEU A 499 -13.23 16.63 7.52
CA LEU A 499 -13.16 15.69 6.39
C LEU A 499 -11.92 14.80 6.46
N ARG A 500 -10.77 15.41 6.78
CA ARG A 500 -9.50 14.70 6.96
C ARG A 500 -9.61 13.62 8.05
N ASN A 501 -10.23 13.93 9.19
CA ASN A 501 -10.49 12.96 10.24
C ASN A 501 -11.48 11.87 9.79
N MET A 502 -12.55 12.24 9.08
CA MET A 502 -13.53 11.29 8.57
C MET A 502 -12.88 10.28 7.60
N LEU A 503 -12.00 10.74 6.71
CA LEU A 503 -11.38 9.94 5.67
C LEU A 503 -10.07 9.24 6.09
N SER A 504 -9.67 9.31 7.36
CA SER A 504 -8.38 8.78 7.83
C SER A 504 -8.25 7.24 7.81
N ASN A 505 -9.35 6.50 7.59
CA ASN A 505 -9.28 5.05 7.28
C ASN A 505 -9.21 4.77 5.80
N GLU A 506 -9.65 5.72 4.97
CA GLU A 506 -9.74 5.56 3.52
C GLU A 506 -8.42 5.91 2.85
N PHE A 507 -7.68 6.88 3.42
CA PHE A 507 -6.42 7.41 2.89
C PHE A 507 -5.33 7.51 3.94
N ILE A 508 -4.08 7.59 3.47
CA ILE A 508 -2.90 7.80 4.32
C ILE A 508 -2.72 9.29 4.59
N LEU A 509 -3.03 9.68 5.82
CA LEU A 509 -2.92 11.05 6.31
C LEU A 509 -2.01 11.06 7.55
N CYS A 510 -0.84 11.68 7.46
CA CYS A 510 0.16 11.68 8.53
C CYS A 510 -0.41 12.30 9.82
N PRO A 511 -0.33 11.63 10.98
CA PRO A 511 -0.79 12.20 12.25
C PRO A 511 -0.14 13.56 12.52
N GLY A 512 -0.91 14.51 13.06
CA GLY A 512 -0.43 15.87 13.36
C GLY A 512 -0.21 16.80 12.15
N ALA A 513 -0.31 16.31 10.91
CA ALA A 513 -0.01 17.10 9.71
C ALA A 513 -1.20 17.90 9.13
N THR A 514 -2.28 18.11 9.89
CA THR A 514 -3.51 18.75 9.37
C THR A 514 -3.26 20.14 8.78
N LEU A 515 -2.49 20.99 9.48
CA LEU A 515 -2.16 22.33 8.99
C LEU A 515 -1.30 22.27 7.72
N GLN A 516 -0.29 21.41 7.71
CA GLN A 516 0.57 21.21 6.54
C GLN A 516 -0.22 20.73 5.32
N ASP A 517 -1.11 19.74 5.50
CA ASP A 517 -1.95 19.24 4.41
C ASP A 517 -2.91 20.32 3.88
N PHE A 518 -3.42 21.19 4.76
CA PHE A 518 -4.29 22.32 4.39
C PHE A 518 -3.52 23.39 3.60
N GLU A 519 -2.33 23.78 4.06
CA GLU A 519 -1.47 24.76 3.39
C GLU A 519 -1.01 24.25 2.02
N GLU A 520 -0.63 22.96 1.94
CA GLU A 520 -0.29 22.30 0.68
C GLU A 520 -1.49 22.30 -0.29
N ALA A 521 -2.70 21.99 0.19
CA ALA A 521 -3.91 22.05 -0.64
C ALA A 521 -4.19 23.47 -1.17
N CYS A 522 -4.04 24.49 -0.30
CA CYS A 522 -4.20 25.90 -0.68
C CYS A 522 -3.20 26.31 -1.76
N TYR A 523 -1.93 25.92 -1.59
CA TYR A 523 -0.88 26.19 -2.55
C TYR A 523 -1.17 25.55 -3.91
N LEU A 524 -1.53 24.26 -3.93
CA LEU A 524 -1.81 23.53 -5.16
C LEU A 524 -3.01 24.11 -5.92
N LEU A 525 -4.13 24.36 -5.23
CA LEU A 525 -5.31 24.97 -5.88
C LEU A 525 -5.07 26.43 -6.28
N GLY A 526 -4.26 27.18 -5.52
CA GLY A 526 -3.89 28.55 -5.88
C GLY A 526 -3.01 28.59 -7.13
N LYS A 527 -2.03 27.68 -7.24
CA LYS A 527 -1.11 27.56 -8.38
C LYS A 527 -1.84 27.26 -9.69
N THR A 528 -2.90 26.45 -9.64
CA THR A 528 -3.70 26.09 -10.82
C THR A 528 -4.82 27.09 -11.14
N GLY A 529 -4.91 28.19 -10.38
CA GLY A 529 -5.96 29.19 -10.53
C GLY A 529 -7.35 28.68 -10.14
N ALA A 530 -7.44 27.53 -9.48
CA ALA A 530 -8.69 26.95 -8.98
C ALA A 530 -9.21 27.64 -7.70
N LEU A 531 -8.32 28.30 -6.96
CA LEU A 531 -8.63 28.99 -5.71
C LEU A 531 -8.04 30.41 -5.72
N GLN A 532 -8.88 31.41 -5.45
CA GLN A 532 -8.44 32.75 -5.10
C GLN A 532 -8.51 32.93 -3.59
N MET A 533 -7.42 33.41 -3.00
CA MET A 533 -7.31 33.64 -1.56
C MET A 533 -7.07 35.11 -1.26
N SER A 534 -7.96 35.70 -0.46
CA SER A 534 -7.70 36.98 0.22
C SER A 534 -7.14 36.71 1.62
N GLN A 535 -6.82 37.77 2.39
CA GLN A 535 -6.29 37.61 3.76
C GLN A 535 -7.24 36.85 4.71
N GLN A 536 -8.55 36.83 4.43
CA GLN A 536 -9.55 36.20 5.31
C GLN A 536 -10.54 35.28 4.60
N GLU A 537 -10.67 35.36 3.28
CA GLU A 537 -11.67 34.61 2.51
C GLU A 537 -11.06 33.74 1.42
N MET A 538 -11.74 32.63 1.12
CA MET A 538 -11.40 31.66 0.10
C MET A 538 -12.55 31.55 -0.90
N GLN A 539 -12.28 31.83 -2.18
CA GLN A 539 -13.26 31.70 -3.25
C GLN A 539 -12.76 30.74 -4.34
N VAL A 540 -13.61 29.77 -4.69
CA VAL A 540 -13.37 28.84 -5.80
C VAL A 540 -13.72 29.56 -7.10
N THR A 541 -12.82 29.50 -8.07
CA THR A 541 -13.04 30.08 -9.40
C THR A 541 -13.91 29.17 -10.27
N ASP A 542 -14.48 29.68 -11.35
CA ASP A 542 -15.24 28.87 -12.32
C ASP A 542 -14.38 27.76 -12.95
N SER A 543 -13.07 28.01 -13.13
CA SER A 543 -12.10 26.98 -13.53
C SER A 543 -11.85 25.94 -12.44
N GLY A 544 -11.91 26.35 -11.17
CA GLY A 544 -11.83 25.47 -10.01
C GLY A 544 -12.96 24.45 -9.96
N GLN A 545 -14.21 24.83 -10.27
CA GLN A 545 -15.33 23.89 -10.28
C GLN A 545 -15.14 22.71 -11.26
N LYS A 546 -14.45 22.92 -12.38
CA LYS A 546 -14.09 21.86 -13.35
C LYS A 546 -12.84 21.07 -12.95
N THR A 547 -11.92 21.71 -12.23
CA THR A 547 -10.61 21.14 -11.84
C THR A 547 -10.70 20.27 -10.60
N VAL A 548 -11.69 20.54 -9.76
CA VAL A 548 -11.89 19.85 -8.50
C VAL A 548 -12.50 18.47 -8.76
N PHE A 549 -11.75 17.45 -8.37
CA PHE A 549 -12.17 16.07 -8.21
C PHE A 549 -13.23 15.90 -7.09
N SER A 550 -14.29 16.72 -7.08
CA SER A 550 -15.32 16.75 -6.03
C SER A 550 -16.06 15.41 -5.97
N HIS A 551 -16.21 14.74 -7.11
CA HIS A 551 -16.80 13.41 -7.22
C HIS A 551 -15.92 12.28 -6.67
N THR A 552 -14.62 12.52 -6.39
CA THR A 552 -13.70 11.47 -5.91
C THR A 552 -14.12 10.88 -4.57
N PHE A 553 -14.71 11.69 -3.68
CA PHE A 553 -15.22 11.21 -2.39
C PHE A 553 -16.70 10.82 -2.43
N GLY A 554 -17.39 11.05 -3.55
CA GLY A 554 -18.84 10.82 -3.68
C GLY A 554 -19.28 9.45 -3.18
N PRO A 555 -18.68 8.33 -3.66
CA PRO A 555 -19.02 6.99 -3.20
C PRO A 555 -18.83 6.80 -1.67
N PHE A 556 -17.74 7.32 -1.10
CA PHE A 556 -17.48 7.24 0.34
C PHE A 556 -18.53 8.02 1.16
N LEU A 557 -18.88 9.22 0.70
CA LEU A 557 -19.84 10.07 1.40
C LEU A 557 -21.27 9.53 1.30
N ILE A 558 -21.68 9.01 0.14
CA ILE A 558 -22.98 8.36 -0.06
C ILE A 558 -23.13 7.16 0.87
N ILE A 559 -22.08 6.33 1.01
CA ILE A 559 -22.18 5.16 1.89
C ILE A 559 -22.26 5.55 3.36
N CYS A 560 -21.52 6.57 3.79
CA CYS A 560 -21.65 7.10 5.16
C CYS A 560 -23.07 7.62 5.42
N ALA A 561 -23.66 8.36 4.47
CA ALA A 561 -25.04 8.84 4.56
C ALA A 561 -26.04 7.68 4.64
N SER A 562 -25.86 6.69 3.77
CA SER A 562 -26.73 5.52 3.64
C SER A 562 -26.71 4.67 4.90
N VAL A 563 -25.53 4.39 5.46
CA VAL A 563 -25.36 3.62 6.71
C VAL A 563 -25.91 4.39 7.91
N PHE A 564 -25.78 5.71 7.92
CA PHE A 564 -26.33 6.55 8.99
C PHE A 564 -27.87 6.58 8.95
N SER A 565 -28.47 6.72 7.77
CA SER A 565 -29.93 6.75 7.59
C SER A 565 -30.59 5.37 7.69
N HIS A 566 -29.91 4.32 7.24
CA HIS A 566 -30.39 2.93 7.24
C HIS A 566 -29.36 2.02 7.92
N PRO A 567 -29.29 2.06 9.26
CA PRO A 567 -28.31 1.27 10.00
C PRO A 567 -28.54 -0.23 9.81
N PRO A 568 -27.48 -1.05 9.61
CA PRO A 568 -27.62 -2.48 9.40
C PRO A 568 -28.23 -3.14 10.65
N THR A 569 -29.43 -3.71 10.51
CA THR A 569 -30.19 -4.21 11.66
C THR A 569 -29.82 -5.63 12.11
N LYS A 570 -29.12 -6.45 11.30
CA LYS A 570 -28.85 -7.86 11.68
C LYS A 570 -27.70 -8.63 11.02
N CYS A 571 -26.92 -8.07 10.10
CA CYS A 571 -25.84 -8.82 9.45
C CYS A 571 -24.53 -8.04 9.47
N GLY A 572 -23.43 -8.71 9.84
CA GLY A 572 -22.07 -8.17 9.84
C GLY A 572 -21.51 -7.79 8.45
N ASN A 573 -22.36 -7.71 7.42
CA ASN A 573 -22.02 -7.30 6.07
C ASN A 573 -22.94 -6.12 5.66
N CYS A 574 -22.35 -4.93 5.46
CA CYS A 574 -23.03 -3.73 4.95
C CYS A 574 -23.62 -3.89 3.54
N VAL A 575 -23.38 -5.04 2.88
CA VAL A 575 -23.96 -5.43 1.59
C VAL A 575 -25.48 -5.30 1.59
N CYS A 576 -26.16 -5.64 2.68
CA CYS A 576 -27.62 -5.55 2.77
C CYS A 576 -28.14 -4.10 2.73
N VAL A 577 -27.39 -3.14 3.29
CA VAL A 577 -27.75 -1.70 3.27
C VAL A 577 -27.56 -1.12 1.88
N CYS A 578 -26.50 -1.54 1.17
CA CYS A 578 -26.27 -1.09 -0.20
C CYS A 578 -27.39 -1.59 -1.12
N VAL A 579 -27.81 -2.86 -1.00
CA VAL A 579 -28.92 -3.40 -1.81
C VAL A 579 -30.25 -2.68 -1.51
N CYS A 580 -30.51 -2.25 -0.27
CA CYS A 580 -31.74 -1.51 0.08
C CYS A 580 -31.78 -0.06 -0.45
N VAL A 581 -30.62 0.60 -0.61
CA VAL A 581 -30.55 1.95 -1.23
C VAL A 581 -30.57 1.87 -2.76
N CYS A 582 -30.30 0.69 -3.32
CA CYS A 582 -30.32 0.43 -4.75
C CYS A 582 -31.70 -0.07 -5.19
N THR A 583 -32.60 0.85 -5.54
CA THR A 583 -33.80 0.48 -6.30
C THR A 583 -33.42 -0.15 -7.65
N PRO A 584 -34.16 -1.14 -8.18
CA PRO A 584 -33.90 -1.71 -9.49
C PRO A 584 -33.94 -0.61 -10.57
N GLY A 585 -32.77 -0.27 -11.13
CA GLY A 585 -32.60 0.77 -12.16
C GLY A 585 -31.82 2.04 -11.75
N SER A 586 -31.34 2.18 -10.51
CA SER A 586 -30.72 3.43 -9.99
C SER A 586 -29.23 3.36 -9.60
N LEU A 587 -28.54 2.24 -9.81
CA LEU A 587 -27.18 2.03 -9.33
C LEU A 587 -26.13 2.82 -10.16
N ARG A 588 -25.96 4.10 -9.83
CA ARG A 588 -24.94 4.98 -10.44
C ARG A 588 -23.52 4.70 -9.94
N TYR A 589 -23.36 3.97 -8.82
CA TYR A 589 -22.08 3.77 -8.14
C TYR A 589 -21.85 2.32 -7.68
N TYR A 590 -21.28 1.49 -8.56
CA TYR A 590 -20.90 0.11 -8.23
C TYR A 590 -19.83 0.03 -7.11
N GLU A 591 -19.09 1.11 -6.87
CA GLU A 591 -18.11 1.21 -5.78
C GLU A 591 -18.72 1.01 -4.38
N LEU A 592 -20.02 1.28 -4.21
CA LEU A 592 -20.74 1.03 -2.97
C LEU A 592 -20.79 -0.45 -2.59
N LEU A 593 -20.66 -1.36 -3.58
CA LEU A 593 -20.61 -2.81 -3.37
C LEU A 593 -19.25 -3.27 -2.80
N SER A 594 -18.23 -2.40 -2.81
CA SER A 594 -16.92 -2.71 -2.26
C SER A 594 -16.97 -2.93 -0.75
N SER A 595 -16.63 -4.14 -0.32
CA SER A 595 -16.51 -4.48 1.10
C SER A 595 -15.40 -3.70 1.81
N ASP A 596 -14.38 -3.21 1.08
CA ASP A 596 -13.33 -2.33 1.64
C ASP A 596 -13.91 -0.94 1.97
N LEU A 597 -14.61 -0.34 1.00
CA LEU A 597 -15.25 0.97 1.17
C LEU A 597 -16.26 0.94 2.32
N GLN A 598 -17.08 -0.11 2.38
CA GLN A 598 -18.04 -0.37 3.46
C GLN A 598 -17.36 -0.43 4.84
N LYS A 599 -16.25 -1.17 4.95
CA LYS A 599 -15.50 -1.29 6.22
C LYS A 599 -14.91 0.05 6.65
N ASN A 600 -14.34 0.81 5.72
CA ASN A 600 -13.72 2.10 6.02
C ASN A 600 -14.76 3.15 6.42
N ALA A 601 -15.91 3.18 5.75
CA ALA A 601 -17.04 4.03 6.12
C ALA A 601 -17.57 3.70 7.52
N LEU A 602 -17.73 2.41 7.85
CA LEU A 602 -18.15 1.97 9.18
C LEU A 602 -17.11 2.37 10.26
N ALA A 603 -15.82 2.21 9.97
CA ALA A 603 -14.74 2.59 10.87
C ALA A 603 -14.70 4.10 11.11
N ALA A 604 -14.94 4.91 10.08
CA ALA A 604 -15.05 6.36 10.19
C ALA A 604 -16.23 6.77 11.08
N LEU A 605 -17.41 6.19 10.85
CA LEU A 605 -18.60 6.48 11.67
C LEU A 605 -18.43 6.05 13.14
N LEU A 606 -17.73 4.93 13.40
CA LEU A 606 -17.36 4.52 14.76
C LEU A 606 -16.41 5.52 15.42
N ARG A 607 -15.38 5.99 14.70
CA ARG A 607 -14.42 6.98 15.23
C ARG A 607 -15.09 8.31 15.54
N LEU A 608 -16.03 8.74 14.70
CA LEU A 608 -16.79 9.97 14.89
C LEU A 608 -17.85 9.86 16.01
N GLY A 609 -18.00 8.69 16.63
CA GLY A 609 -19.02 8.47 17.66
C GLY A 609 -20.45 8.45 17.12
N ALA A 610 -20.64 8.46 15.80
CA ALA A 610 -21.95 8.40 15.17
C ALA A 610 -22.63 7.04 15.40
N ILE A 611 -21.84 5.98 15.55
CA ILE A 611 -22.29 4.61 15.80
C ILE A 611 -21.41 3.98 16.90
N ARG A 612 -21.91 2.96 17.62
CA ARG A 612 -21.14 2.23 18.65
C ARG A 612 -21.22 0.71 18.47
N LYS A 613 -20.16 0.01 18.88
CA LYS A 613 -20.13 -1.46 18.90
C LYS A 613 -20.79 -1.97 20.18
N ILE A 614 -21.93 -2.68 20.09
CA ILE A 614 -22.51 -3.39 21.23
C ILE A 614 -21.96 -4.84 21.19
N LYS A 615 -21.58 -5.40 22.35
CA LYS A 615 -21.10 -6.78 22.40
C LYS A 615 -22.25 -7.69 21.89
N VAL A 616 -22.00 -8.36 20.77
CA VAL A 616 -22.89 -9.25 19.96
C VAL A 616 -23.62 -8.61 18.75
N TYR A 617 -23.84 -7.29 18.66
CA TYR A 617 -24.36 -6.59 17.46
C TYR A 617 -23.92 -5.11 17.41
N VAL A 618 -23.80 -4.48 16.23
CA VAL A 618 -23.66 -3.00 16.16
C VAL A 618 -25.04 -2.40 16.44
N GLY A 619 -25.19 -1.62 17.51
CA GLY A 619 -26.47 -1.01 17.87
C GLY A 619 -26.26 0.41 18.43
N PHE A 620 -27.24 1.27 18.23
CA PHE A 620 -27.12 2.71 18.45
C PHE A 620 -27.69 3.16 19.81
N LEU A 621 -27.24 4.33 20.26
CA LEU A 621 -28.03 5.25 21.10
C LEU A 621 -28.28 6.50 20.25
N HIS A 622 -29.45 7.11 20.36
CA HIS A 622 -29.68 8.48 19.88
C HIS A 622 -28.60 9.43 20.44
N PRO A 623 -28.08 10.39 19.66
CA PRO A 623 -26.88 11.12 20.01
C PRO A 623 -27.14 12.16 21.11
N CYS A 624 -26.35 12.12 22.18
CA CYS A 624 -25.81 13.34 22.78
C CYS A 624 -24.46 13.60 22.12
N VAL A 625 -24.47 14.09 20.88
CA VAL A 625 -23.30 14.74 20.26
C VAL A 625 -23.52 16.24 20.46
N PRO A 626 -22.74 16.93 21.30
CA PRO A 626 -22.76 18.38 21.34
C PRO A 626 -22.20 18.92 20.01
N GLU A 627 -23.02 19.71 19.33
CA GLU A 627 -22.69 20.68 18.27
C GLU A 627 -21.66 20.25 17.22
N TRP A 628 -22.15 19.68 16.10
CA TRP A 628 -21.78 19.98 14.70
C TRP A 628 -22.57 18.99 13.81
N ASN A 629 -23.56 19.47 13.05
CA ASN A 629 -24.55 18.64 12.35
C ASN A 629 -23.91 17.78 11.22
N LEU A 630 -23.37 16.61 11.58
CA LEU A 630 -22.85 15.58 10.66
C LEU A 630 -23.83 15.29 9.50
N HIS A 631 -25.12 15.20 9.82
CA HIS A 631 -26.19 14.99 8.84
C HIS A 631 -26.30 16.16 7.86
N SER A 632 -26.20 17.40 8.33
CA SER A 632 -26.26 18.58 7.44
C SER A 632 -25.04 18.67 6.53
N HIS A 633 -23.83 18.34 7.01
CA HIS A 633 -22.61 18.40 6.22
C HIS A 633 -22.56 17.30 5.15
N ILE A 634 -22.97 16.07 5.50
CA ILE A 634 -23.10 14.97 4.54
C ILE A 634 -24.17 15.30 3.49
N ASN A 635 -25.33 15.83 3.89
CA ASN A 635 -26.37 16.20 2.93
C ASN A 635 -25.96 17.39 2.05
N ARG A 636 -25.24 18.39 2.57
CA ARG A 636 -24.69 19.48 1.75
C ARG A 636 -23.70 18.94 0.71
N LEU A 637 -22.84 18.01 1.09
CA LEU A 637 -21.91 17.34 0.17
C LEU A 637 -22.60 16.54 -0.92
N ILE A 638 -23.66 15.83 -0.58
CA ILE A 638 -24.44 15.08 -1.57
C ILE A 638 -25.12 16.09 -2.50
N ASN A 639 -25.87 17.05 -1.96
CA ASN A 639 -26.61 18.02 -2.76
C ASN A 639 -25.74 19.03 -3.54
N SER A 640 -24.45 19.14 -3.26
CA SER A 640 -23.51 19.97 -4.03
C SER A 640 -22.77 19.19 -5.13
N ASN A 641 -22.78 17.85 -5.06
CA ASN A 641 -22.12 16.95 -6.01
C ASN A 641 -23.11 16.24 -6.95
N TYR A 642 -24.39 16.53 -6.82
CA TYR A 642 -25.53 16.00 -7.59
C TYR A 642 -26.48 17.15 -7.92
#